data_AF-A0A4V1TMQ0-F1
#
_entry.id   AF-A0A4V1TMQ0-F1
#
_cell.length_a   1.000
_cell.length_b   1.000
_cell.length_c   1.000
_cell.angle_alpha   90.00
_cell.angle_beta   90.00
_cell.angle_gamma   90.00
#
_symmetry.space_group_name_H-M   'P 1'
#
loop_
_entity.id
_entity.type
_entity.pdbx_description
1 polymer ?
#
loop_
_entity_poly.entity_id
_entity_poly.type
_entity_poly.pdbx_seq_one_letter_code
_entity_poly.pdbx_strand_id
1 'polypeptide(L)'
;MNTLTCSTPRTATAPRRWRAHALVAASALLLLSACGGGQDNDAASKQGEADSASSAASAASGVSGASGTAADGSEAAVQWPQVTAVRLPSNTPGTVDAVTDAGAATITAKRVVATTVLPFNGGTEDPGLLMLLVPDDQATTGAGVAAWVDAASETGTRIAPVTDAQFLAMGSAKAAKYAGLVLPDQLHVVATDAVITAVRSYVTAGGRALLAYDFGALTLNGNDQPVYPIPKSRLSDLAGVDYVLYDSLLGQMVGLGPVVGMRSTLRELLVPPGKSVPYNVQASLATANAASAGDAASRTTDARATPPTGLLGAAGLAVGEALYLPTSVRDPGGVRGFDPQQFQTVPAYSVQDRQRAQAGQVRPRSVKIDFGRAFKARQPSAASRIPAAGLARHVTPLAPTDAAGAETLDTASTSISMKAEVDTLDGYHGYLLGHLIYPTFVTTGTYTGTPLATSPSFGLVAGITTVGTGKVLFVNMPLGYLKGRTDALPMHGFLRYFLEHVVKGARLSAMPNGKAGMTLDWHLDWMAAQQPSLALETAGVFNTHTFSMEMTAGPDTITPGDGLGWNLNNNPTAQQLLRRLDARGHALGSHGGWIHDYYGLNATETNQADFLPYLVLNKTAVDTAVGRPMRDYSAPQGNNPPWAMDWLEQQGVVAAYFGGHTGLGATRQYRDGALRNPSLWVFPVTPQGIYATFEEWQDYNVPKAEVNAWYRAMVDFSVNYNTSRMVYAHPPGAHQWVDVVKALLAYGQTKGAKFQWYTMPRLADFMATRNQVGWTQTALASGVTRFTATHPSTLAEMVWMLPKARYLRPTLVTANSATISDGGTVWLVKGRAVTQAKFQAAANPAYIP
;
A
#
# COMPACT_ATOMS: atom_id res chain seq x y z
N MET A 1 2.33 -49.02 -58.01
CA MET A 1 1.43 -50.18 -57.94
C MET A 1 0.02 -49.68 -57.65
N ASN A 2 -0.80 -49.73 -58.70
CA ASN A 2 -2.26 -49.91 -58.79
C ASN A 2 -3.21 -49.28 -57.75
N THR A 3 -4.29 -48.54 -58.09
CA THR A 3 -4.75 -47.89 -59.35
C THR A 3 -6.14 -47.27 -59.10
N LEU A 4 -6.37 -46.07 -59.69
CA LEU A 4 -7.57 -45.58 -60.44
C LEU A 4 -8.88 -45.26 -59.66
N THR A 5 -9.69 -44.22 -59.94
CA THR A 5 -9.77 -43.30 -61.12
C THR A 5 -10.65 -42.04 -60.92
N CYS A 6 -10.27 -40.95 -61.62
CA CYS A 6 -10.98 -39.85 -62.35
C CYS A 6 -12.46 -39.47 -62.05
N SER A 7 -12.92 -38.20 -62.17
CA SER A 7 -12.83 -37.35 -63.40
C SER A 7 -13.21 -35.86 -63.18
N THR A 8 -12.59 -34.95 -63.95
CA THR A 8 -12.93 -33.51 -64.20
C THR A 8 -13.86 -33.32 -65.43
N PRO A 9 -14.39 -32.10 -65.70
CA PRO A 9 -13.81 -31.17 -66.72
C PRO A 9 -13.83 -29.66 -66.28
N ARG A 10 -12.84 -28.77 -66.56
CA ARG A 10 -12.51 -27.97 -67.79
C ARG A 10 -13.71 -27.21 -68.40
N THR A 11 -13.72 -25.93 -68.81
CA THR A 11 -12.67 -24.94 -69.20
C THR A 11 -13.26 -23.52 -69.47
N ALA A 12 -12.48 -22.47 -69.15
CA ALA A 12 -12.15 -21.22 -69.88
C ALA A 12 -13.21 -20.32 -70.59
N THR A 13 -13.13 -19.00 -70.37
CA THR A 13 -12.70 -17.98 -71.37
C THR A 13 -12.77 -16.52 -70.85
N ALA A 14 -11.69 -15.76 -71.05
CA ALA A 14 -11.66 -14.30 -71.26
C ALA A 14 -11.32 -14.08 -72.77
N PRO A 15 -11.26 -12.87 -73.40
CA PRO A 15 -11.19 -11.49 -72.88
C PRO A 15 -11.96 -10.41 -73.74
N ARG A 16 -11.92 -9.12 -73.36
CA ARG A 16 -11.47 -7.95 -74.19
C ARG A 16 -11.97 -6.58 -73.66
N ARG A 17 -11.08 -5.59 -73.77
CA ARG A 17 -11.25 -4.13 -73.54
C ARG A 17 -11.53 -3.39 -74.87
N TRP A 18 -11.78 -2.07 -74.72
CA TRP A 18 -11.81 -0.91 -75.67
C TRP A 18 -13.23 -0.33 -75.87
N ARG A 19 -13.47 0.97 -76.08
CA ARG A 19 -13.03 2.31 -75.58
C ARG A 19 -13.89 3.35 -76.35
N ALA A 20 -14.05 4.57 -75.80
CA ALA A 20 -14.45 5.85 -76.45
C ALA A 20 -15.96 6.08 -76.71
N HIS A 21 -16.57 7.28 -76.69
CA HIS A 21 -16.35 8.65 -76.17
C HIS A 21 -17.54 9.54 -76.68
N ALA A 22 -17.96 10.55 -75.91
CA ALA A 22 -18.62 11.86 -76.27
C ALA A 22 -19.58 12.27 -75.12
N LEU A 23 -19.53 13.37 -74.36
CA LEU A 23 -19.04 14.77 -74.39
C LEU A 23 -20.04 15.81 -74.94
N VAL A 24 -20.06 17.00 -74.28
CA VAL A 24 -20.72 18.33 -74.54
C VAL A 24 -21.97 18.58 -73.65
N ALA A 25 -22.24 19.69 -72.95
CA ALA A 25 -21.80 21.12 -72.81
C ALA A 25 -22.18 21.61 -71.38
N ALA A 26 -21.51 22.53 -70.64
CA ALA A 26 -21.14 23.96 -70.79
C ALA A 26 -22.15 25.00 -70.22
N SER A 27 -21.64 25.86 -69.30
CA SER A 27 -22.04 27.26 -68.96
C SER A 27 -23.42 27.51 -68.30
N ALA A 28 -23.77 28.63 -67.63
CA ALA A 28 -23.16 29.69 -66.82
C ALA A 28 -24.33 30.63 -66.36
N LEU A 29 -24.11 31.44 -65.31
CA LEU A 29 -24.70 32.78 -65.04
C LEU A 29 -26.07 33.02 -64.32
N LEU A 30 -25.95 33.73 -63.16
CA LEU A 30 -26.53 35.04 -62.72
C LEU A 30 -28.00 35.26 -62.22
N LEU A 31 -28.07 36.08 -61.13
CA LEU A 31 -29.11 37.03 -60.62
C LEU A 31 -30.35 36.45 -59.88
N LEU A 32 -30.89 36.97 -58.75
CA LEU A 32 -31.14 38.33 -58.20
C LEU A 32 -31.06 38.31 -56.63
N SER A 33 -30.56 39.32 -55.88
CA SER A 33 -31.15 40.63 -55.45
C SER A 33 -32.46 40.51 -54.63
N ALA A 34 -32.83 41.29 -53.59
CA ALA A 34 -32.26 42.24 -52.62
C ALA A 34 -33.43 42.71 -51.69
N CYS A 35 -33.16 43.68 -50.79
CA CYS A 35 -34.06 44.52 -49.93
C CYS A 35 -34.22 44.03 -48.48
N GLY A 36 -34.01 44.83 -47.43
CA GLY A 36 -33.60 46.24 -47.19
C GLY A 36 -33.35 46.38 -45.66
N GLY A 37 -32.69 47.38 -45.05
CA GLY A 37 -32.43 48.77 -45.39
C GLY A 37 -33.12 49.69 -44.35
N GLY A 38 -32.34 50.35 -43.49
CA GLY A 38 -32.81 51.39 -42.55
C GLY A 38 -31.70 51.99 -41.67
N GLN A 39 -31.28 53.22 -42.02
CA GLN A 39 -30.38 54.14 -41.28
C GLN A 39 -31.17 54.90 -40.17
N ASP A 40 -30.63 55.62 -39.18
CA ASP A 40 -29.75 56.80 -39.24
C ASP A 40 -29.22 57.24 -37.83
N ASN A 41 -27.99 57.80 -37.86
CA ASN A 41 -27.40 59.01 -37.21
C ASN A 41 -27.15 59.21 -35.69
N ASP A 42 -25.86 59.53 -35.44
CA ASP A 42 -25.22 60.57 -34.62
C ASP A 42 -25.40 60.68 -33.09
N ALA A 43 -24.28 60.58 -32.35
CA ALA A 43 -23.60 61.73 -31.73
C ALA A 43 -22.38 61.30 -30.86
N ALA A 44 -21.37 62.18 -30.85
CA ALA A 44 -20.05 62.04 -30.28
C ALA A 44 -19.93 62.27 -28.75
N SER A 45 -18.92 61.68 -28.11
CA SER A 45 -18.03 62.42 -27.18
C SER A 45 -16.71 61.67 -26.93
N LYS A 46 -15.62 62.46 -26.90
CA LYS A 46 -14.21 62.12 -26.61
C LYS A 46 -14.02 61.87 -25.10
N GLN A 47 -13.09 61.07 -24.57
CA GLN A 47 -11.62 61.26 -24.38
C GLN A 47 -11.25 60.16 -23.34
N GLY A 48 -10.10 59.48 -23.26
CA GLY A 48 -8.82 59.58 -23.95
C GLY A 48 -7.93 58.33 -23.66
N GLU A 49 -6.92 58.22 -24.51
CA GLU A 49 -5.74 57.34 -24.64
C GLU A 49 -4.94 57.05 -23.35
N ALA A 50 -4.04 56.05 -23.28
CA ALA A 50 -3.63 54.96 -24.17
C ALA A 50 -2.71 53.99 -23.39
N ASP A 51 -2.69 52.72 -23.80
CA ASP A 51 -1.61 51.78 -23.51
C ASP A 51 -1.37 50.85 -24.71
N SER A 52 -0.09 50.53 -24.94
CA SER A 52 0.47 49.36 -25.64
C SER A 52 0.32 49.16 -27.18
N ALA A 53 1.48 49.23 -27.83
CA ALA A 53 2.11 48.19 -28.67
C ALA A 53 1.25 47.20 -29.49
N SER A 54 1.52 47.16 -30.80
CA SER A 54 1.89 45.90 -31.49
C SER A 54 2.48 46.18 -32.89
N SER A 55 3.55 45.47 -33.24
CA SER A 55 3.87 45.05 -34.61
C SER A 55 4.86 43.89 -34.48
N ALA A 56 4.44 42.66 -34.74
CA ALA A 56 4.33 42.03 -36.05
C ALA A 56 5.53 41.10 -36.27
N ALA A 57 5.26 39.81 -36.42
CA ALA A 57 6.20 38.81 -36.87
C ALA A 57 5.67 38.19 -38.17
N SER A 58 6.57 38.08 -39.15
CA SER A 58 6.41 37.32 -40.38
C SER A 58 7.58 36.35 -40.53
N ALA A 59 7.24 35.17 -41.03
CA ALA A 59 8.01 34.00 -41.46
C ALA A 59 9.54 34.09 -41.68
N ALA A 60 10.27 33.01 -41.33
CA ALA A 60 10.71 31.96 -42.27
C ALA A 60 11.84 31.06 -41.70
N SER A 61 11.95 29.87 -42.30
CA SER A 61 12.78 28.68 -42.06
C SER A 61 14.31 28.82 -42.04
N GLY A 62 15.00 27.90 -41.33
CA GLY A 62 16.41 27.57 -41.56
C GLY A 62 16.97 26.46 -40.66
N VAL A 63 17.51 25.39 -41.26
CA VAL A 63 18.22 24.28 -40.60
C VAL A 63 19.71 24.57 -40.52
N SER A 64 20.37 24.36 -39.38
CA SER A 64 21.72 23.76 -39.24
C SER A 64 22.18 23.80 -37.78
N GLY A 65 22.88 22.74 -37.35
CA GLY A 65 23.23 22.51 -35.95
C GLY A 65 24.53 23.17 -35.47
N ALA A 66 24.69 23.24 -34.16
CA ALA A 66 25.94 23.06 -33.43
C ALA A 66 25.65 23.13 -31.91
N SER A 67 26.20 22.16 -31.19
CA SER A 67 26.67 22.23 -29.79
C SER A 67 26.21 23.44 -28.94
N GLY A 68 25.29 23.19 -28.01
CA GLY A 68 24.97 24.09 -26.91
C GLY A 68 25.26 23.39 -25.58
N THR A 69 26.33 23.83 -24.93
CA THR A 69 26.73 23.53 -23.56
C THR A 69 25.56 23.58 -22.57
N ALA A 70 25.55 22.64 -21.64
CA ALA A 70 24.67 22.63 -20.48
C ALA A 70 24.75 23.99 -19.75
N ALA A 71 23.68 24.77 -19.86
CA ALA A 71 23.44 25.88 -18.97
C ALA A 71 22.90 25.29 -17.66
N ASP A 72 23.56 25.63 -16.56
CA ASP A 72 23.13 25.38 -15.18
C ASP A 72 21.62 25.60 -15.06
N GLY A 73 20.90 24.49 -14.90
CA GLY A 73 19.46 24.51 -14.67
C GLY A 73 19.19 25.06 -13.28
N SER A 74 18.59 26.24 -13.22
CA SER A 74 17.89 26.72 -12.03
C SER A 74 17.06 25.57 -11.43
N GLU A 75 17.30 25.21 -10.16
CA GLU A 75 16.52 24.20 -9.45
C GLU A 75 15.02 24.54 -9.53
N ALA A 76 14.31 23.87 -10.43
CA ALA A 76 12.87 23.99 -10.57
C ALA A 76 12.22 23.76 -9.19
N ALA A 77 11.32 24.64 -8.78
CA ALA A 77 10.62 24.47 -7.51
C ALA A 77 9.84 23.16 -7.53
N VAL A 78 10.08 22.30 -6.54
CA VAL A 78 9.30 21.07 -6.32
C VAL A 78 7.82 21.46 -6.26
N GLN A 79 7.04 21.09 -7.27
CA GLN A 79 5.61 21.35 -7.28
C GLN A 79 4.91 20.29 -6.42
N TRP A 80 4.46 20.72 -5.25
CA TRP A 80 3.69 19.88 -4.34
C TRP A 80 2.24 19.74 -4.79
N PRO A 81 1.65 18.54 -4.69
CA PRO A 81 0.23 18.35 -4.88
C PRO A 81 -0.61 19.28 -4.00
N GLN A 82 -1.69 19.79 -4.55
CA GLN A 82 -2.70 20.55 -3.82
C GLN A 82 -3.65 19.58 -3.14
N VAL A 83 -3.74 19.64 -1.82
CA VAL A 83 -4.71 18.88 -1.05
C VAL A 83 -5.76 19.86 -0.54
N THR A 84 -7.02 19.61 -0.84
CA THR A 84 -8.13 20.49 -0.48
C THR A 84 -9.15 19.74 0.36
N ALA A 85 -9.55 20.34 1.49
CA ALA A 85 -10.64 19.83 2.29
C ALA A 85 -11.98 20.00 1.56
N VAL A 86 -12.78 18.95 1.54
CA VAL A 86 -14.15 18.95 1.02
C VAL A 86 -15.08 18.28 2.03
N ARG A 87 -16.38 18.59 1.93
CA ARG A 87 -17.42 17.70 2.48
C ARG A 87 -17.92 16.85 1.33
N LEU A 88 -17.60 15.57 1.33
CA LEU A 88 -18.18 14.66 0.35
C LEU A 88 -19.62 14.35 0.79
N PRO A 89 -20.55 14.08 -0.14
CA PRO A 89 -21.81 13.47 0.22
C PRO A 89 -21.48 12.24 1.04
N SER A 90 -21.92 12.20 2.30
CA SER A 90 -21.65 11.05 3.14
C SER A 90 -22.20 9.83 2.44
N ASN A 91 -21.33 8.93 1.98
CA ASN A 91 -21.65 7.53 2.12
C ASN A 91 -21.81 7.36 3.63
N THR A 92 -23.04 7.50 4.11
CA THR A 92 -23.39 7.21 5.49
C THR A 92 -22.66 5.91 5.79
N PRO A 93 -21.74 5.86 6.78
CA PRO A 93 -21.25 4.59 7.25
C PRO A 93 -22.53 3.87 7.65
N GLY A 94 -22.93 2.88 6.85
CA GLY A 94 -24.05 2.04 7.20
C GLY A 94 -23.80 1.63 8.64
N THR A 95 -24.81 1.82 9.48
CA THR A 95 -24.85 1.21 10.80
C THR A 95 -24.32 -0.20 10.65
N VAL A 96 -23.08 -0.44 11.08
CA VAL A 96 -22.58 -1.77 11.42
C VAL A 96 -23.23 -2.12 12.75
N ASP A 97 -24.56 -2.15 12.73
CA ASP A 97 -25.31 -3.09 13.55
C ASP A 97 -25.19 -4.42 12.81
N ALA A 98 -24.94 -5.49 13.58
CA ALA A 98 -24.71 -6.83 13.09
C ALA A 98 -25.51 -7.14 11.82
N VAL A 99 -24.82 -7.44 10.72
CA VAL A 99 -25.45 -8.05 9.54
C VAL A 99 -25.97 -9.41 10.00
N THR A 100 -27.26 -9.47 10.33
CA THR A 100 -27.99 -10.73 10.42
C THR A 100 -28.03 -11.33 9.03
N ASP A 101 -27.44 -12.51 8.93
CA ASP A 101 -27.33 -13.36 7.76
C ASP A 101 -28.73 -13.72 7.24
N ALA A 102 -29.20 -13.08 6.17
CA ALA A 102 -30.42 -13.47 5.48
C ALA A 102 -30.34 -13.10 3.99
N GLY A 103 -29.99 -14.08 3.16
CA GLY A 103 -30.24 -14.04 1.71
C GLY A 103 -29.05 -14.26 0.80
N ALA A 104 -28.27 -15.33 1.00
CA ALA A 104 -27.33 -15.80 -0.03
C ALA A 104 -28.07 -16.70 -1.03
N ALA A 105 -28.26 -16.22 -2.26
CA ALA A 105 -28.62 -17.05 -3.39
C ALA A 105 -27.49 -18.07 -3.66
N THR A 106 -27.86 -19.34 -3.79
CA THR A 106 -26.95 -20.48 -3.93
C THR A 106 -26.14 -20.39 -5.22
N ILE A 107 -24.90 -19.91 -5.13
CA ILE A 107 -23.90 -20.04 -6.20
C ILE A 107 -22.80 -20.97 -5.68
N THR A 108 -22.68 -22.13 -6.31
CA THR A 108 -21.66 -23.15 -6.02
C THR A 108 -20.30 -22.69 -6.57
N ALA A 109 -19.70 -21.66 -5.97
CA ALA A 109 -18.28 -21.39 -6.10
C ALA A 109 -17.52 -22.38 -5.21
N LYS A 110 -16.46 -23.01 -5.73
CA LYS A 110 -15.50 -23.77 -4.91
C LYS A 110 -14.98 -22.81 -3.82
N ARG A 111 -15.49 -22.97 -2.60
CA ARG A 111 -15.11 -22.20 -1.42
C ARG A 111 -13.62 -22.42 -1.16
N VAL A 112 -12.78 -21.50 -1.63
CA VAL A 112 -11.40 -21.40 -1.14
C VAL A 112 -11.51 -21.03 0.33
N VAL A 113 -10.83 -21.82 1.16
CA VAL A 113 -10.96 -21.79 2.62
C VAL A 113 -10.48 -20.42 3.12
N ALA A 114 -11.40 -19.60 3.67
CA ALA A 114 -11.05 -18.51 4.56
C ALA A 114 -10.04 -19.03 5.59
N THR A 115 -9.03 -18.24 5.99
CA THR A 115 -8.02 -18.68 6.97
C THR A 115 -8.75 -19.36 8.12
N THR A 116 -8.48 -20.65 8.34
CA THR A 116 -9.17 -21.38 9.40
C THR A 116 -8.77 -20.71 10.70
N VAL A 117 -9.70 -20.01 11.35
CA VAL A 117 -9.49 -19.48 12.69
C VAL A 117 -9.14 -20.68 13.56
N LEU A 118 -7.92 -20.70 14.09
CA LEU A 118 -7.47 -21.79 14.95
C LEU A 118 -8.39 -21.79 16.18
N PRO A 119 -9.19 -22.85 16.42
CA PRO A 119 -9.97 -22.93 17.63
C PRO A 119 -9.01 -22.97 18.81
N PHE A 120 -9.23 -22.09 19.78
CA PHE A 120 -8.46 -22.12 21.00
C PHE A 120 -8.91 -23.31 21.85
N ASN A 121 -8.12 -24.39 21.82
CA ASN A 121 -8.53 -25.64 22.46
C ASN A 121 -8.28 -25.68 23.98
N GLY A 122 -7.72 -24.63 24.59
CA GLY A 122 -7.56 -24.45 26.06
C GLY A 122 -6.75 -25.52 26.82
N GLY A 123 -6.51 -26.68 26.22
CA GLY A 123 -5.94 -27.88 26.83
C GLY A 123 -4.49 -28.17 26.43
N THR A 124 -3.94 -27.50 25.42
CA THR A 124 -2.55 -27.70 24.99
C THR A 124 -1.80 -26.37 24.94
N GLU A 125 -0.80 -26.24 25.81
CA GLU A 125 0.10 -25.09 25.87
C GLU A 125 0.93 -24.99 24.58
N ASP A 126 1.10 -23.76 24.05
CA ASP A 126 1.89 -23.51 22.86
C ASP A 126 2.74 -22.23 23.00
N PRO A 127 4.06 -22.35 23.23
CA PRO A 127 4.94 -21.20 23.49
C PRO A 127 5.23 -20.34 22.25
N GLY A 128 4.59 -20.64 21.13
CA GLY A 128 4.63 -19.88 19.88
C GLY A 128 3.29 -19.26 19.46
N LEU A 129 2.22 -19.46 20.22
CA LEU A 129 0.89 -18.94 19.90
C LEU A 129 0.59 -17.66 20.67
N LEU A 130 0.20 -16.59 19.96
CA LEU A 130 -0.38 -15.40 20.58
C LEU A 130 -1.86 -15.62 20.90
N MET A 131 -2.31 -15.08 22.02
CA MET A 131 -3.72 -15.04 22.41
C MET A 131 -4.30 -13.69 22.00
N LEU A 132 -5.40 -13.66 21.25
CA LEU A 132 -6.17 -12.45 20.95
C LEU A 132 -7.36 -12.39 21.91
N LEU A 133 -7.32 -11.48 22.88
CA LEU A 133 -8.36 -11.40 23.91
C LEU A 133 -9.63 -10.76 23.33
N VAL A 134 -10.74 -11.48 23.40
CA VAL A 134 -12.05 -11.04 22.91
C VAL A 134 -13.14 -11.20 23.99
N PRO A 135 -14.21 -10.39 23.97
CA PRO A 135 -15.36 -10.59 24.83
C PRO A 135 -16.00 -11.98 24.64
N ASP A 136 -16.73 -12.47 25.65
CA ASP A 136 -17.38 -13.79 25.58
C ASP A 136 -18.48 -13.90 24.50
N ASP A 137 -19.12 -12.78 24.16
CA ASP A 137 -20.14 -12.69 23.12
C ASP A 137 -19.58 -12.40 21.71
N GLN A 138 -18.27 -12.16 21.60
CA GLN A 138 -17.63 -11.89 20.32
C GLN A 138 -17.51 -13.16 19.48
N ALA A 139 -18.15 -13.17 18.31
CA ALA A 139 -17.98 -14.23 17.33
C ALA A 139 -16.51 -14.34 16.91
N THR A 140 -15.89 -15.49 17.20
CA THR A 140 -14.48 -15.78 16.88
C THR A 140 -14.21 -15.88 15.37
N THR A 141 -15.27 -16.00 14.56
CA THR A 141 -15.24 -15.97 13.09
C THR A 141 -15.66 -14.62 12.50
N GLY A 142 -15.98 -13.63 13.34
CA GLY A 142 -16.38 -12.30 12.90
C GLY A 142 -15.27 -11.57 12.14
N ALA A 143 -15.65 -10.66 11.23
CA ALA A 143 -14.71 -10.03 10.30
C ALA A 143 -13.58 -9.25 11.01
N GLY A 144 -13.86 -8.58 12.13
CA GLY A 144 -12.83 -7.90 12.92
C GLY A 144 -11.80 -8.86 13.54
N VAL A 145 -12.24 -10.03 14.05
CA VAL A 145 -11.34 -11.08 14.52
C VAL A 145 -10.54 -11.66 13.36
N ALA A 146 -11.19 -11.92 12.24
CA ALA A 146 -10.54 -12.41 11.02
C ALA A 146 -9.46 -11.45 10.52
N ALA A 147 -9.67 -10.13 10.61
CA ALA A 147 -8.67 -9.14 10.21
C ALA A 147 -7.37 -9.25 11.03
N TRP A 148 -7.47 -9.50 12.34
CA TRP A 148 -6.32 -9.78 13.20
C TRP A 148 -5.63 -11.11 12.87
N VAL A 149 -6.42 -12.16 12.65
CA VAL A 149 -5.90 -13.48 12.27
C VAL A 149 -5.19 -13.44 10.92
N ASP A 150 -5.75 -12.75 9.94
CA ASP A 150 -5.18 -12.62 8.60
C ASP A 150 -3.92 -11.76 8.62
N ALA A 151 -3.90 -10.62 9.30
CA ALA A 151 -2.68 -9.81 9.44
C ALA A 151 -1.55 -10.57 10.17
N ALA A 152 -1.89 -11.36 11.19
CA ALA A 152 -0.93 -12.24 11.85
C ALA A 152 -0.43 -13.33 10.89
N SER A 153 -1.32 -14.00 10.17
CA SER A 153 -0.96 -15.02 9.17
C SER A 153 -0.03 -14.44 8.10
N GLU A 154 -0.36 -13.28 7.54
CA GLU A 154 0.39 -12.58 6.49
C GLU A 154 1.82 -12.19 6.96
N THR A 155 2.02 -11.97 8.26
CA THR A 155 3.36 -11.74 8.86
C THR A 155 4.07 -13.01 9.34
N GLY A 156 3.39 -14.17 9.31
CA GLY A 156 3.92 -15.45 9.81
C GLY A 156 3.75 -15.68 11.30
N THR A 157 2.97 -14.84 11.93
CA THR A 157 2.63 -14.87 13.34
C THR A 157 1.45 -15.80 13.56
N ARG A 158 1.51 -16.66 14.58
CA ARG A 158 0.37 -17.46 15.00
C ARG A 158 -0.42 -16.73 16.08
N ILE A 159 -1.73 -16.64 15.89
CA ILE A 159 -2.64 -16.03 16.84
C ILE A 159 -3.94 -16.85 16.90
N ALA A 160 -4.58 -16.92 18.07
CA ALA A 160 -5.91 -17.52 18.25
C ALA A 160 -6.77 -16.64 19.18
N PRO A 161 -8.07 -16.48 18.89
CA PRO A 161 -8.98 -15.77 19.79
C PRO A 161 -9.17 -16.56 21.09
N VAL A 162 -9.13 -15.85 22.22
CA VAL A 162 -9.37 -16.37 23.57
C VAL A 162 -10.42 -15.47 24.21
N THR A 163 -11.51 -16.05 24.71
CA THR A 163 -12.56 -15.26 25.37
C THR A 163 -12.16 -14.84 26.78
N ASP A 164 -12.84 -13.86 27.34
CA ASP A 164 -12.65 -13.42 28.73
C ASP A 164 -12.75 -14.60 29.72
N ALA A 165 -13.82 -15.40 29.63
CA ALA A 165 -14.00 -16.57 30.50
C ALA A 165 -12.85 -17.58 30.36
N GLN A 166 -12.36 -17.82 29.14
CA GLN A 166 -11.24 -18.72 28.89
C GLN A 166 -9.92 -18.17 29.48
N PHE A 167 -9.64 -16.87 29.31
CA PHE A 167 -8.44 -16.24 29.82
C PHE A 167 -8.44 -16.19 31.36
N LEU A 168 -9.58 -15.85 31.97
CA LEU A 168 -9.76 -15.85 33.42
C LEU A 168 -9.59 -17.25 34.00
N ALA A 169 -10.21 -18.27 33.41
CA ALA A 169 -10.09 -19.67 33.85
C ALA A 169 -8.66 -20.21 33.71
N MET A 170 -7.89 -19.68 32.76
CA MET A 170 -6.49 -20.07 32.56
C MET A 170 -5.58 -19.58 33.69
N GLY A 171 -5.81 -18.36 34.18
CA GLY A 171 -4.94 -17.68 35.14
C GLY A 171 -3.54 -17.36 34.57
N SER A 172 -2.80 -16.51 35.27
CA SER A 172 -1.52 -15.97 34.76
C SER A 172 -0.45 -17.04 34.54
N ALA A 173 -0.40 -18.09 35.39
CA ALA A 173 0.63 -19.13 35.31
C ALA A 173 0.55 -19.96 34.02
N LYS A 174 -0.67 -20.36 33.62
CA LYS A 174 -0.89 -21.11 32.38
C LYS A 174 -0.89 -20.18 31.16
N ALA A 175 -1.39 -18.95 31.30
CA ALA A 175 -1.31 -17.94 30.25
C ALA A 175 0.15 -17.62 29.86
N ALA A 176 1.08 -17.63 30.83
CA ALA A 176 2.52 -17.43 30.58
C ALA A 176 3.20 -18.55 29.76
N LYS A 177 2.49 -19.66 29.49
CA LYS A 177 2.96 -20.73 28.61
C LYS A 177 2.68 -20.47 27.13
N TYR A 178 1.90 -19.43 26.83
CA TYR A 178 1.67 -18.91 25.48
C TYR A 178 2.67 -17.79 25.16
N ALA A 179 2.81 -17.46 23.88
CA ALA A 179 3.85 -16.54 23.42
C ALA A 179 3.61 -15.07 23.83
N GLY A 180 2.35 -14.67 23.96
CA GLY A 180 1.96 -13.30 24.27
C GLY A 180 0.45 -13.10 24.22
N LEU A 181 0.00 -11.95 24.70
CA LEU A 181 -1.39 -11.50 24.70
C LEU A 181 -1.54 -10.28 23.79
N VAL A 182 -2.52 -10.29 22.90
CA VAL A 182 -2.92 -9.16 22.07
C VAL A 182 -4.25 -8.66 22.60
N LEU A 183 -4.28 -7.37 22.93
CA LEU A 183 -5.43 -6.64 23.44
C LEU A 183 -5.92 -5.72 22.30
N PRO A 184 -6.90 -6.17 21.48
CA PRO A 184 -7.24 -5.53 20.22
C PRO A 184 -8.10 -4.27 20.40
N ASP A 185 -7.93 -3.30 19.49
CA ASP A 185 -8.87 -2.20 19.33
C ASP A 185 -10.18 -2.66 18.68
N GLN A 186 -11.26 -1.91 18.91
CA GLN A 186 -12.64 -2.11 18.42
C GLN A 186 -13.34 -3.38 18.89
N LEU A 187 -12.64 -4.50 19.07
CA LEU A 187 -13.20 -5.79 19.45
C LEU A 187 -13.50 -5.90 20.95
N HIS A 188 -12.69 -5.24 21.80
CA HIS A 188 -12.77 -5.40 23.25
C HIS A 188 -12.62 -4.07 23.98
N VAL A 189 -13.59 -3.19 23.72
CA VAL A 189 -13.60 -1.81 24.17
C VAL A 189 -14.11 -1.67 25.62
N VAL A 190 -15.01 -2.56 26.04
CA VAL A 190 -15.56 -2.63 27.40
C VAL A 190 -14.93 -3.82 28.11
N ALA A 191 -14.12 -3.57 29.14
CA ALA A 191 -13.49 -4.64 29.93
C ALA A 191 -13.96 -4.60 31.39
N THR A 192 -14.23 -5.77 31.97
CA THR A 192 -14.56 -5.88 33.40
C THR A 192 -13.32 -5.68 34.28
N ASP A 193 -13.50 -5.33 35.55
CA ASP A 193 -12.38 -5.20 36.48
C ASP A 193 -11.62 -6.52 36.69
N ALA A 194 -12.32 -7.66 36.58
CA ALA A 194 -11.70 -8.99 36.62
C ALA A 194 -10.74 -9.19 35.45
N VAL A 195 -11.15 -8.83 34.23
CA VAL A 195 -10.31 -8.90 33.02
C VAL A 195 -9.10 -7.98 33.15
N ILE A 196 -9.30 -6.72 33.56
CA ILE A 196 -8.20 -5.76 33.77
C ILE A 196 -7.19 -6.30 34.80
N THR A 197 -7.68 -6.86 35.92
CA THR A 197 -6.84 -7.45 36.96
C THR A 197 -6.06 -8.66 36.45
N ALA A 198 -6.70 -9.52 35.65
CA ALA A 198 -6.05 -10.69 35.05
C ALA A 198 -4.97 -10.30 34.03
N VAL A 199 -5.22 -9.28 33.20
CA VAL A 199 -4.23 -8.74 32.26
C VAL A 199 -3.02 -8.19 33.01
N ARG A 200 -3.23 -7.39 34.06
CA ARG A 200 -2.13 -6.88 34.93
C ARG A 200 -1.34 -8.01 35.57
N SER A 201 -2.04 -9.01 36.12
CA SER A 201 -1.41 -10.15 36.78
C SER A 201 -0.58 -10.97 35.79
N TYR A 202 -1.09 -11.18 34.58
CA TYR A 202 -0.37 -11.84 33.49
C TYR A 202 0.93 -11.12 33.14
N VAL A 203 0.87 -9.81 32.89
CA VAL A 203 2.07 -9.02 32.53
C VAL A 203 3.06 -8.98 33.69
N THR A 204 2.59 -8.69 34.91
CA THR A 204 3.46 -8.60 36.09
C THR A 204 4.24 -9.90 36.34
N ALA A 205 3.63 -11.05 36.02
CA ALA A 205 4.22 -12.38 36.15
C ALA A 205 5.19 -12.77 35.01
N GLY A 206 5.49 -11.86 34.07
CA GLY A 206 6.41 -12.13 32.94
C GLY A 206 5.72 -12.21 31.58
N GLY A 207 4.40 -12.04 31.54
CA GLY A 207 3.63 -12.00 30.32
C GLY A 207 4.04 -10.84 29.40
N ARG A 208 3.81 -11.03 28.10
CA ARG A 208 4.11 -10.04 27.07
C ARG A 208 2.80 -9.62 26.42
N ALA A 209 2.49 -8.33 26.41
CA ALA A 209 1.24 -7.82 25.88
C ALA A 209 1.44 -6.80 24.76
N LEU A 210 0.60 -6.86 23.73
CA LEU A 210 0.38 -5.76 22.78
C LEU A 210 -0.94 -5.09 23.17
N LEU A 211 -0.88 -3.84 23.64
CA LEU A 211 -2.03 -3.02 24.01
C LEU A 211 -2.38 -2.05 22.87
N ALA A 212 -3.46 -2.32 22.14
CA ALA A 212 -3.91 -1.49 21.03
C ALA A 212 -5.00 -0.50 21.46
N TYR A 213 -4.72 0.78 21.26
CA TYR A 213 -5.65 1.91 21.19
C TYR A 213 -6.77 1.90 22.25
N ASP A 214 -8.00 1.53 21.88
CA ASP A 214 -9.22 1.66 22.70
C ASP A 214 -9.60 0.38 23.46
N PHE A 215 -8.71 -0.62 23.53
CA PHE A 215 -8.94 -1.79 24.39
C PHE A 215 -9.20 -1.38 25.84
N GLY A 216 -10.33 -1.83 26.39
CA GLY A 216 -10.74 -1.53 27.76
C GLY A 216 -10.93 -0.04 28.06
N ALA A 217 -11.10 0.81 27.03
CA ALA A 217 -11.32 2.24 27.19
C ALA A 217 -12.60 2.57 27.98
N LEU A 218 -13.55 1.64 28.00
CA LEU A 218 -14.79 1.75 28.78
C LEU A 218 -14.82 0.72 29.92
N THR A 219 -15.54 1.07 30.98
CA THR A 219 -15.96 0.18 32.07
C THR A 219 -17.48 0.23 32.20
N LEU A 220 -18.06 -0.68 32.97
CA LEU A 220 -19.47 -0.62 33.34
C LEU A 220 -19.63 0.15 34.66
N ASN A 221 -20.65 1.01 34.74
CA ASN A 221 -21.06 1.64 36.01
C ASN A 221 -21.99 0.69 36.80
N GLY A 222 -22.49 1.15 37.97
CA GLY A 222 -23.38 0.34 38.82
C GLY A 222 -24.74 -0.05 38.23
N ASN A 223 -25.08 0.46 37.03
CA ASN A 223 -26.28 0.13 36.27
C ASN A 223 -25.94 -0.60 34.95
N ASP A 224 -24.76 -1.22 34.85
CA ASP A 224 -24.27 -1.93 33.67
C ASP A 224 -24.18 -1.07 32.39
N GLN A 225 -24.03 0.25 32.54
CA GLN A 225 -23.85 1.16 31.39
C GLN A 225 -22.38 1.43 31.13
N PRO A 226 -21.93 1.38 29.86
CA PRO A 226 -20.56 1.75 29.49
C PRO A 226 -20.26 3.21 29.79
N VAL A 227 -19.17 3.46 30.50
CA VAL A 227 -18.65 4.79 30.85
C VAL A 227 -17.13 4.82 30.71
N TYR A 228 -16.56 5.99 30.48
CA TYR A 228 -15.11 6.17 30.58
C TYR A 228 -14.68 6.09 32.04
N PRO A 229 -13.58 5.39 32.35
CA PRO A 229 -12.98 5.47 33.67
C PRO A 229 -12.43 6.88 33.93
N ILE A 230 -12.62 7.36 35.15
CA ILE A 230 -12.14 8.66 35.62
C ILE A 230 -10.99 8.43 36.61
N PRO A 231 -9.87 9.18 36.52
CA PRO A 231 -9.62 10.29 35.58
C PRO A 231 -9.04 9.85 34.22
N LYS A 232 -8.65 8.58 34.07
CA LYS A 232 -7.88 8.07 32.92
C LYS A 232 -8.13 6.57 32.72
N SER A 233 -7.60 6.01 31.62
CA SER A 233 -7.60 4.57 31.35
C SER A 233 -7.10 3.76 32.54
N ARG A 234 -7.83 2.67 32.84
CA ARG A 234 -7.44 1.66 33.83
C ARG A 234 -6.19 0.87 33.43
N LEU A 235 -5.60 1.10 32.26
CA LEU A 235 -4.36 0.43 31.79
C LEU A 235 -3.19 1.41 31.63
N SER A 236 -3.32 2.66 32.11
CA SER A 236 -2.27 3.68 32.00
C SER A 236 -0.94 3.25 32.64
N ASP A 237 -0.98 2.46 33.72
CA ASP A 237 0.19 1.86 34.37
C ASP A 237 0.91 0.85 33.47
N LEU A 238 0.16 0.08 32.66
CA LEU A 238 0.72 -0.84 31.67
C LEU A 238 1.26 -0.11 30.45
N ALA A 239 0.57 0.93 29.98
CA ALA A 239 1.01 1.77 28.87
C ALA A 239 2.27 2.57 29.22
N GLY A 240 2.43 2.96 30.48
CA GLY A 240 3.51 3.84 30.96
C GLY A 240 3.25 5.33 30.75
N VAL A 241 2.05 5.69 30.29
CA VAL A 241 1.53 7.05 30.13
C VAL A 241 0.04 7.08 30.43
N ASP A 242 -0.46 8.27 30.76
CA ASP A 242 -1.89 8.48 30.99
C ASP A 242 -2.59 8.72 29.65
N TYR A 243 -3.64 7.95 29.35
CA TYR A 243 -4.44 8.04 28.11
C TYR A 243 -5.92 7.74 28.39
N VAL A 244 -6.82 7.96 27.42
CA VAL A 244 -8.29 7.99 27.62
C VAL A 244 -8.67 9.01 28.70
N LEU A 245 -8.28 10.27 28.49
CA LEU A 245 -8.35 11.35 29.48
C LEU A 245 -9.70 12.08 29.45
N TYR A 246 -10.80 11.33 29.49
CA TYR A 246 -12.14 11.90 29.31
C TYR A 246 -12.48 12.96 30.37
N ASP A 247 -12.03 12.77 31.62
CA ASP A 247 -12.27 13.70 32.73
C ASP A 247 -11.78 15.13 32.44
N SER A 248 -10.62 15.25 31.80
CA SER A 248 -9.96 16.54 31.56
C SER A 248 -10.11 17.06 30.13
N LEU A 249 -10.20 16.16 29.14
CA LEU A 249 -10.22 16.53 27.72
C LEU A 249 -11.59 16.35 27.06
N LEU A 250 -12.51 15.60 27.68
CA LEU A 250 -13.83 15.30 27.12
C LEU A 250 -13.71 14.83 25.66
N GLY A 251 -14.39 15.51 24.73
CA GLY A 251 -14.34 15.21 23.30
C GLY A 251 -13.00 15.47 22.61
N GLN A 252 -12.02 16.09 23.27
CA GLN A 252 -10.69 16.38 22.74
C GLN A 252 -9.65 15.30 23.11
N MET A 253 -10.08 14.14 23.59
CA MET A 253 -9.15 13.08 23.99
C MET A 253 -8.54 12.31 22.81
N VAL A 254 -9.09 12.40 21.59
CA VAL A 254 -8.53 11.77 20.39
C VAL A 254 -8.09 12.85 19.40
N GLY A 255 -6.78 12.99 19.25
CA GLY A 255 -6.16 13.85 18.25
C GLY A 255 -6.04 13.13 16.90
N LEU A 256 -6.04 13.92 15.82
CA LEU A 256 -5.79 13.45 14.46
C LEU A 256 -4.54 14.16 13.92
N GLY A 257 -3.41 13.45 13.89
CA GLY A 257 -2.13 14.09 13.55
C GLY A 257 -1.05 13.14 13.04
N PRO A 258 0.11 13.67 12.63
CA PRO A 258 1.20 12.88 12.10
C PRO A 258 1.75 11.91 13.14
N VAL A 259 2.20 10.76 12.66
CA VAL A 259 2.95 9.77 13.44
C VAL A 259 4.39 9.78 12.93
N VAL A 260 5.32 10.04 13.85
CA VAL A 260 6.75 10.19 13.55
C VAL A 260 7.60 9.26 14.42
N GLY A 261 8.68 8.76 13.85
CA GLY A 261 9.64 7.86 14.50
C GLY A 261 10.99 7.95 13.81
N MET A 262 12.03 7.39 14.43
CA MET A 262 13.32 7.28 13.76
C MET A 262 13.19 6.39 12.53
N ARG A 263 13.85 6.75 11.41
CA ARG A 263 13.80 6.00 10.16
C ARG A 263 14.12 4.54 10.40
N SER A 264 15.18 4.24 11.13
CA SER A 264 15.56 2.86 11.49
C SER A 264 14.42 2.09 12.17
N THR A 265 13.73 2.72 13.12
CA THR A 265 12.56 2.15 13.82
C THR A 265 11.36 1.96 12.89
N LEU A 266 11.09 2.90 11.98
CA LEU A 266 10.02 2.73 10.99
C LEU A 266 10.32 1.56 10.03
N ARG A 267 11.59 1.28 9.71
CA ARG A 267 11.98 0.10 8.92
C ARG A 267 11.69 -1.20 9.68
N GLU A 268 11.97 -1.26 10.98
CA GLU A 268 11.58 -2.39 11.84
C GLU A 268 10.05 -2.57 11.95
N LEU A 269 9.30 -1.48 11.83
CA LEU A 269 7.83 -1.48 11.70
C LEU A 269 7.35 -1.78 10.27
N LEU A 270 8.24 -2.28 9.40
CA LEU A 270 7.96 -2.63 8.01
C LEU A 270 7.47 -1.47 7.12
N VAL A 271 7.66 -0.22 7.53
CA VAL A 271 7.40 0.95 6.68
C VAL A 271 8.53 1.06 5.67
N PRO A 272 8.29 0.88 4.36
CA PRO A 272 9.36 0.89 3.37
C PRO A 272 9.86 2.31 3.06
N PRO A 273 11.07 2.44 2.46
CA PRO A 273 11.52 3.69 1.85
C PRO A 273 10.46 4.32 0.95
N GLY A 274 10.27 5.64 1.04
CA GLY A 274 9.24 6.38 0.30
C GLY A 274 7.86 6.39 0.98
N LYS A 275 7.53 5.38 1.80
CA LYS A 275 6.34 5.39 2.66
C LYS A 275 6.57 6.08 4.02
N SER A 276 7.83 6.37 4.32
CA SER A 276 8.25 7.39 5.29
C SER A 276 9.28 8.32 4.66
N VAL A 277 9.23 9.60 5.04
CA VAL A 277 10.16 10.64 4.59
C VAL A 277 10.54 11.54 5.79
N PRO A 278 11.66 12.28 5.73
CA PRO A 278 12.07 13.18 6.81
C PRO A 278 10.95 14.10 7.28
N TYR A 279 10.79 14.21 8.59
CA TYR A 279 9.80 15.07 9.23
C TYR A 279 10.49 16.19 10.01
N ASN A 280 10.34 17.43 9.55
CA ASN A 280 10.92 18.60 10.21
C ASN A 280 9.89 19.28 11.13
N VAL A 281 10.03 19.06 12.44
CA VAL A 281 9.13 19.59 13.48
C VAL A 281 8.99 21.12 13.42
N GLN A 282 10.09 21.85 13.16
CA GLN A 282 10.08 23.32 13.07
C GLN A 282 9.43 23.85 11.79
N ALA A 283 9.61 23.16 10.65
CA ALA A 283 8.99 23.53 9.39
C ALA A 283 7.48 23.26 9.40
N SER A 284 7.03 22.16 10.00
CA SER A 284 5.61 21.80 10.10
C SER A 284 4.79 22.79 10.93
N LEU A 285 5.39 23.42 11.95
CA LEU A 285 4.78 24.50 12.73
C LEU A 285 4.81 25.85 11.98
N ALA A 286 5.86 26.11 11.20
CA ALA A 286 5.97 27.31 10.38
C ALA A 286 5.00 27.32 9.18
N THR A 287 4.67 26.15 8.59
CA THR A 287 3.65 26.02 7.54
C THR A 287 2.23 26.38 8.00
N ALA A 288 1.93 26.28 9.30
CA ALA A 288 0.67 26.80 9.86
C ALA A 288 0.67 28.33 9.98
N ASN A 289 1.85 28.97 10.09
CA ASN A 289 1.99 30.43 10.19
C ASN A 289 1.88 31.15 8.84
N ALA A 290 2.24 30.51 7.73
CA ALA A 290 2.20 31.15 6.40
C ALA A 290 0.77 31.26 5.81
N ALA A 291 -0.19 30.51 6.35
CA ALA A 291 -1.58 30.52 5.90
C ALA A 291 -2.41 31.70 6.42
N SER A 292 -1.87 32.51 7.35
CA SER A 292 -2.59 33.61 8.01
C SER A 292 -2.08 35.03 7.67
N ALA A 293 -1.05 35.16 6.84
CA ALA A 293 -0.49 36.47 6.46
C ALA A 293 -0.66 36.70 4.95
N GLY A 294 -1.78 37.32 4.57
CA GLY A 294 -1.82 38.09 3.32
C GLY A 294 -1.10 39.41 3.55
N ASP A 295 0.16 39.52 3.13
CA ASP A 295 0.73 40.76 2.59
C ASP A 295 2.19 40.58 2.12
N ALA A 296 2.49 41.25 1.01
CA ALA A 296 3.77 41.22 0.33
C ALA A 296 4.76 42.25 0.93
N ALA A 297 5.92 41.80 1.40
CA ALA A 297 7.16 42.60 1.40
C ALA A 297 8.42 41.78 1.75
N SER A 298 9.33 41.70 0.76
CA SER A 298 10.80 41.58 0.81
C SER A 298 11.48 41.17 2.13
N ARG A 299 12.15 40.00 2.12
CA ARG A 299 13.48 39.77 2.74
C ARG A 299 14.13 38.41 2.36
N THR A 300 15.25 38.52 1.66
CA THR A 300 16.51 37.74 1.68
C THR A 300 16.53 36.25 2.13
N THR A 301 16.86 35.39 1.15
CA THR A 301 17.65 34.14 1.19
C THR A 301 17.75 33.37 2.53
N ASP A 302 16.75 32.54 2.80
CA ASP A 302 16.89 31.21 3.41
C ASP A 302 15.61 30.39 3.09
N ALA A 303 15.79 29.13 2.70
CA ALA A 303 14.79 28.07 2.43
C ALA A 303 13.31 28.47 2.19
N ARG A 304 12.89 28.35 0.91
CA ARG A 304 11.51 28.23 0.40
C ARG A 304 10.44 27.91 1.48
N ALA A 305 9.71 28.93 1.93
CA ALA A 305 8.43 28.74 2.61
C ALA A 305 7.38 28.33 1.57
N THR A 306 7.15 27.02 1.46
CA THR A 306 6.09 26.40 0.66
C THR A 306 4.71 26.73 1.26
N PRO A 307 3.63 26.86 0.45
CA PRO A 307 2.24 26.91 0.95
C PRO A 307 1.94 25.75 1.93
N PRO A 308 0.86 25.80 2.74
CA PRO A 308 0.48 24.68 3.60
C PRO A 308 0.14 23.43 2.76
N THR A 309 1.13 22.60 2.47
CA THR A 309 0.98 21.41 1.62
C THR A 309 0.66 20.17 2.45
N GLY A 310 -0.26 19.33 1.95
CA GLY A 310 -0.66 18.07 2.58
C GLY A 310 -1.86 18.19 3.52
N LEU A 311 -2.16 17.11 4.25
CA LEU A 311 -3.41 16.96 5.01
C LEU A 311 -3.64 18.04 6.08
N LEU A 312 -2.64 18.33 6.93
CA LEU A 312 -2.80 19.37 7.97
C LEU A 312 -2.95 20.78 7.37
N GLY A 313 -2.30 21.03 6.24
CA GLY A 313 -2.43 22.29 5.51
C GLY A 313 -3.82 22.47 4.92
N ALA A 314 -4.34 21.42 4.27
CA ALA A 314 -5.69 21.35 3.74
C ALA A 314 -6.77 21.57 4.81
N ALA A 315 -6.50 21.16 6.05
CA ALA A 315 -7.40 21.37 7.17
C ALA A 315 -7.49 22.84 7.61
N GLY A 316 -6.52 23.70 7.25
CA GLY A 316 -6.53 25.13 7.58
C GLY A 316 -6.49 25.42 9.07
N LEU A 317 -5.59 24.75 9.81
CA LEU A 317 -5.38 24.97 11.24
C LEU A 317 -4.73 26.33 11.53
N ALA A 318 -5.24 27.06 12.53
CA ALA A 318 -4.57 28.25 13.04
C ALA A 318 -3.39 27.89 13.98
N VAL A 319 -2.57 28.88 14.30
CA VAL A 319 -1.42 28.71 15.20
C VAL A 319 -1.89 28.22 16.57
N GLY A 320 -1.33 27.11 17.03
CA GLY A 320 -1.71 26.49 18.30
C GLY A 320 -3.02 25.69 18.25
N GLU A 321 -3.60 25.47 17.07
CA GLU A 321 -4.72 24.52 16.88
C GLU A 321 -4.23 23.13 16.47
N ALA A 322 -5.12 22.16 16.69
CA ALA A 322 -5.00 20.76 16.31
C ALA A 322 -6.35 20.24 15.81
N LEU A 323 -6.31 19.13 15.06
CA LEU A 323 -7.50 18.37 14.70
C LEU A 323 -7.81 17.31 15.75
N TYR A 324 -9.09 17.14 16.04
CA TYR A 324 -9.63 16.15 16.96
C TYR A 324 -10.77 15.38 16.30
N LEU A 325 -10.99 14.15 16.78
CA LEU A 325 -12.15 13.35 16.40
C LEU A 325 -13.16 13.29 17.54
N PRO A 326 -14.46 13.39 17.26
CA PRO A 326 -15.49 13.35 18.29
C PRO A 326 -15.56 11.95 18.88
N THR A 327 -15.55 11.87 20.21
CA THR A 327 -15.62 10.61 20.94
C THR A 327 -16.93 10.47 21.69
N SER A 328 -17.40 9.23 21.87
CA SER A 328 -18.60 8.93 22.64
C SER A 328 -18.56 7.50 23.16
N VAL A 329 -19.43 7.12 24.09
CA VAL A 329 -19.51 5.70 24.54
C VAL A 329 -19.83 4.71 23.40
N ARG A 330 -20.39 5.17 22.27
CA ARG A 330 -20.65 4.36 21.06
C ARG A 330 -19.49 4.35 20.06
N ASP A 331 -18.53 5.26 20.23
CA ASP A 331 -17.32 5.38 19.42
C ASP A 331 -16.19 5.95 20.30
N PRO A 332 -15.68 5.14 21.25
CA PRO A 332 -14.82 5.69 22.28
C PRO A 332 -13.43 6.05 21.80
N GLY A 333 -12.98 5.41 20.72
CA GLY A 333 -11.80 5.79 19.97
C GLY A 333 -12.03 6.91 18.94
N GLY A 334 -13.25 7.40 18.74
CA GLY A 334 -13.59 8.47 17.78
C GLY A 334 -13.34 8.12 16.31
N VAL A 335 -13.07 6.85 15.99
CA VAL A 335 -12.56 6.44 14.68
C VAL A 335 -13.61 6.55 13.58
N ARG A 336 -14.91 6.55 13.91
CA ARG A 336 -15.98 6.74 12.92
C ARG A 336 -15.97 8.13 12.29
N GLY A 337 -15.23 9.08 12.88
CA GLY A 337 -15.00 10.40 12.31
C GLY A 337 -13.88 10.46 11.26
N PHE A 338 -13.14 9.37 11.03
CA PHE A 338 -11.96 9.32 10.15
C PHE A 338 -12.08 8.16 9.16
N ASP A 339 -11.88 8.41 7.87
CA ASP A 339 -11.96 7.36 6.84
C ASP A 339 -10.69 7.30 6.00
N PRO A 340 -9.76 6.37 6.26
CA PRO A 340 -8.54 6.23 5.47
C PRO A 340 -8.80 5.61 4.09
N GLN A 341 -10.02 5.13 3.80
CA GLN A 341 -10.36 4.57 2.49
C GLN A 341 -10.21 5.56 1.34
N GLN A 342 -10.41 6.85 1.59
CA GLN A 342 -10.20 7.89 0.59
C GLN A 342 -8.74 7.98 0.11
N PHE A 343 -7.77 7.46 0.87
CA PHE A 343 -6.37 7.43 0.44
C PHE A 343 -6.15 6.46 -0.72
N GLN A 344 -7.04 5.49 -0.91
CA GLN A 344 -6.98 4.56 -2.03
C GLN A 344 -7.60 5.14 -3.31
N THR A 345 -8.51 6.12 -3.20
CA THR A 345 -9.29 6.67 -4.33
C THR A 345 -8.58 7.85 -4.99
N VAL A 346 -7.26 7.93 -4.85
CA VAL A 346 -6.45 9.00 -5.41
C VAL A 346 -6.19 8.69 -6.89
N PRO A 347 -6.57 9.57 -7.83
CA PRO A 347 -6.35 9.34 -9.26
C PRO A 347 -4.86 9.10 -9.56
N ALA A 348 -4.59 8.09 -10.38
CA ALA A 348 -3.26 7.83 -10.90
C ALA A 348 -2.83 8.94 -11.90
N TYR A 349 -1.59 8.86 -12.37
CA TYR A 349 -1.10 9.80 -13.40
C TYR A 349 -1.71 9.43 -14.76
N SER A 350 -2.63 10.25 -15.27
CA SER A 350 -3.47 9.94 -16.44
C SER A 350 -2.84 10.28 -17.80
N VAL A 351 -3.46 9.82 -18.89
CA VAL A 351 -3.09 10.26 -20.25
C VAL A 351 -3.31 11.75 -20.42
N GLN A 352 -4.41 12.28 -19.86
CA GLN A 352 -4.67 13.72 -19.88
C GLN A 352 -3.60 14.53 -19.12
N ASP A 353 -3.09 14.02 -17.99
CA ASP A 353 -2.00 14.68 -17.25
C ASP A 353 -0.75 14.79 -18.12
N ARG A 354 -0.38 13.69 -18.78
CA ARG A 354 0.76 13.67 -19.72
C ARG A 354 0.59 14.65 -20.87
N GLN A 355 -0.59 14.69 -21.51
CA GLN A 355 -0.85 15.63 -22.59
C GLN A 355 -0.71 17.09 -22.14
N ARG A 356 -1.18 17.41 -20.92
CA ARG A 356 -1.00 18.75 -20.32
C ARG A 356 0.47 19.06 -20.06
N ALA A 357 1.21 18.13 -19.46
CA ALA A 357 2.64 18.30 -19.20
C ALA A 357 3.43 18.56 -20.49
N GLN A 358 3.16 17.78 -21.55
CA GLN A 358 3.76 17.95 -22.88
C GLN A 358 3.43 19.29 -23.54
N ALA A 359 2.25 19.86 -23.26
CA ALA A 359 1.87 21.20 -23.70
C ALA A 359 2.52 22.33 -22.87
N GLY A 360 3.48 22.01 -21.99
CA GLY A 360 4.12 22.98 -21.09
C GLY A 360 3.23 23.40 -19.92
N GLN A 361 2.12 22.70 -19.68
CA GLN A 361 1.14 23.02 -18.65
C GLN A 361 1.27 22.10 -17.42
N VAL A 362 2.49 21.94 -16.89
CA VAL A 362 2.71 21.20 -15.64
C VAL A 362 2.05 21.97 -14.51
N ARG A 363 1.02 21.36 -13.90
CA ARG A 363 0.28 21.91 -12.77
C ARG A 363 0.37 20.95 -11.58
N PRO A 364 0.35 21.46 -10.34
CA PRO A 364 0.17 20.63 -9.17
C PRO A 364 -1.06 19.72 -9.29
N ARG A 365 -0.87 18.40 -9.11
CA ARG A 365 -2.00 17.47 -9.00
C ARG A 365 -2.85 17.83 -7.79
N SER A 366 -4.17 17.68 -7.91
CA SER A 366 -5.11 18.07 -6.86
C SER A 366 -5.81 16.84 -6.29
N VAL A 367 -5.86 16.75 -4.97
CA VAL A 367 -6.59 15.71 -4.23
C VAL A 367 -7.60 16.35 -3.31
N LYS A 368 -8.81 15.81 -3.30
CA LYS A 368 -9.88 16.21 -2.39
C LYS A 368 -9.95 15.23 -1.23
N ILE A 369 -9.95 15.74 -0.01
CA ILE A 369 -9.99 14.94 1.21
C ILE A 369 -11.16 15.38 2.08
N ASP A 370 -11.90 14.41 2.60
CA ASP A 370 -12.91 14.61 3.62
C ASP A 370 -12.33 14.22 4.99
N PHE A 371 -12.21 15.18 5.90
CA PHE A 371 -11.78 14.91 7.28
C PHE A 371 -12.90 14.33 8.14
N GLY A 372 -14.03 13.97 7.54
CA GLY A 372 -15.19 13.36 8.16
C GLY A 372 -15.75 14.26 9.24
N ARG A 373 -15.74 13.76 10.48
CA ARG A 373 -16.29 14.48 11.64
C ARG A 373 -15.21 15.20 12.44
N ALA A 374 -13.99 15.32 11.92
CA ALA A 374 -12.93 16.02 12.61
C ALA A 374 -13.29 17.48 12.87
N PHE A 375 -12.88 17.99 14.03
CA PHE A 375 -13.07 19.39 14.42
C PHE A 375 -11.76 19.98 14.90
N LYS A 376 -11.65 21.31 14.81
CA LYS A 376 -10.48 22.07 15.25
C LYS A 376 -10.65 22.48 16.70
N ALA A 377 -9.59 22.38 17.47
CA ALA A 377 -9.53 22.98 18.80
C ALA A 377 -8.08 23.31 19.18
N ARG A 378 -7.89 23.97 20.32
CA ARG A 378 -6.56 24.29 20.85
C ARG A 378 -5.76 23.02 21.12
N GLN A 379 -4.48 23.03 20.76
CA GLN A 379 -3.54 21.95 21.09
C GLN A 379 -3.50 21.65 22.59
N PRO A 380 -3.23 20.39 22.98
CA PRO A 380 -3.20 20.01 24.38
C PRO A 380 -1.98 20.66 25.06
N SER A 381 -2.19 21.26 26.23
CA SER A 381 -1.13 21.95 26.98
C SER A 381 -0.11 21.01 27.64
N ALA A 382 -0.51 19.77 27.92
CA ALA A 382 0.24 18.83 28.76
C ALA A 382 0.53 17.47 28.08
N ALA A 383 0.51 17.39 26.75
CA ALA A 383 0.84 16.15 26.05
C ALA A 383 2.24 15.64 26.43
N SER A 384 2.39 14.31 26.54
CA SER A 384 3.67 13.67 26.86
C SER A 384 4.72 14.08 25.83
N ARG A 385 5.86 14.62 26.27
CA ARG A 385 6.91 15.13 25.39
C ARG A 385 8.07 14.16 25.35
N ILE A 386 8.31 13.58 24.18
CA ILE A 386 9.44 12.69 23.93
C ILE A 386 10.31 13.37 22.87
N PRO A 387 11.50 13.89 23.23
CA PRO A 387 12.39 14.49 22.25
C PRO A 387 12.88 13.43 21.27
N ALA A 388 13.24 13.83 20.05
CA ALA A 388 13.76 12.90 19.03
C ALA A 388 15.01 12.13 19.49
N ALA A 389 15.81 12.71 20.41
CA ALA A 389 16.95 12.04 21.04
C ALA A 389 16.54 10.86 21.94
N GLY A 390 15.31 10.86 22.46
CA GLY A 390 14.76 9.78 23.28
C GLY A 390 14.10 8.66 22.47
N LEU A 391 13.84 8.86 21.18
CA LEU A 391 13.26 7.82 20.32
C LEU A 391 14.25 6.68 20.09
N ALA A 392 13.72 5.46 20.08
CA ALA A 392 14.47 4.26 19.76
C ALA A 392 15.12 4.39 18.38
N ARG A 393 16.35 3.90 18.30
CA ARG A 393 17.14 3.79 17.06
C ARG A 393 17.59 2.35 16.93
N HIS A 394 17.44 1.79 15.75
CA HIS A 394 17.97 0.47 15.45
C HIS A 394 19.22 0.62 14.59
N VAL A 395 20.32 0.05 15.03
CA VAL A 395 21.51 -0.12 14.18
C VAL A 395 21.20 -1.29 13.25
N THR A 396 20.44 -1.03 12.20
CA THR A 396 20.48 -1.94 11.06
C THR A 396 21.85 -1.73 10.43
N PRO A 397 22.64 -2.78 10.14
CA PRO A 397 23.71 -2.63 9.18
C PRO A 397 23.05 -2.35 7.83
N LEU A 398 22.74 -1.08 7.56
CA LEU A 398 22.69 -0.55 6.20
C LEU A 398 24.15 -0.51 5.73
N ALA A 399 24.74 -1.70 5.56
CA ALA A 399 26.13 -1.79 5.23
C ALA A 399 26.31 -1.43 3.74
N PRO A 400 27.21 -0.52 3.38
CA PRO A 400 27.89 -0.63 2.11
C PRO A 400 28.76 -1.88 2.21
N THR A 401 28.33 -2.99 1.62
CA THR A 401 29.15 -4.20 1.50
C THR A 401 29.40 -4.53 0.05
N ASP A 402 30.05 -3.61 -0.66
CA ASP A 402 30.75 -3.89 -1.91
C ASP A 402 32.19 -3.37 -1.80
N ALA A 403 33.03 -4.14 -1.11
CA ALA A 403 34.48 -4.07 -1.24
C ALA A 403 35.01 -5.48 -1.50
N ALA A 404 34.62 -6.08 -2.63
CA ALA A 404 35.32 -7.19 -3.27
C ALA A 404 34.71 -7.43 -4.67
N GLY A 405 35.30 -6.81 -5.70
CA GLY A 405 34.89 -7.03 -7.09
C GLY A 405 34.99 -5.79 -7.97
N ALA A 406 36.09 -5.05 -7.89
CA ALA A 406 36.41 -4.05 -8.90
C ALA A 406 36.90 -4.80 -10.15
N GLU A 407 35.99 -5.09 -11.08
CA GLU A 407 36.36 -5.18 -12.49
C GLU A 407 36.00 -3.87 -13.19
N THR A 408 36.99 -3.40 -13.93
CA THR A 408 37.13 -2.08 -14.55
C THR A 408 35.95 -1.68 -15.43
N LEU A 409 35.22 -0.65 -15.00
CA LEU A 409 34.41 0.19 -15.88
C LEU A 409 35.00 1.60 -15.87
N ASP A 410 35.22 2.09 -17.08
CA ASP A 410 36.05 3.23 -17.45
C ASP A 410 35.68 4.54 -16.75
N THR A 411 36.73 5.31 -16.51
CA THR A 411 36.91 6.49 -15.69
C THR A 411 36.14 7.74 -16.16
N ALA A 412 35.17 8.16 -15.34
CA ALA A 412 34.81 9.57 -15.10
C ALA A 412 34.07 9.66 -13.74
N SER A 413 34.77 9.29 -12.67
CA SER A 413 34.22 9.18 -11.32
C SER A 413 34.48 10.46 -10.52
N THR A 414 33.48 11.32 -10.35
CA THR A 414 33.41 12.17 -9.16
C THR A 414 33.16 11.23 -7.98
N SER A 415 34.13 11.12 -7.09
CA SER A 415 34.07 10.32 -5.87
C SER A 415 32.96 10.84 -4.93
N ILE A 416 31.75 10.30 -5.05
CA ILE A 416 30.71 10.49 -4.04
C ILE A 416 30.99 9.49 -2.92
N SER A 417 31.63 9.97 -1.86
CA SER A 417 31.69 9.26 -0.58
C SER A 417 30.25 9.02 -0.11
N MET A 418 29.76 7.78 -0.22
CA MET A 418 28.45 7.40 0.34
C MET A 418 28.52 7.49 1.86
N LYS A 419 28.19 8.67 2.37
CA LYS A 419 28.04 8.96 3.80
C LYS A 419 27.04 7.96 4.37
N ALA A 420 27.40 7.30 5.48
CA ALA A 420 26.46 6.44 6.21
C ALA A 420 25.13 7.20 6.38
N GLU A 421 24.03 6.55 6.00
CA GLU A 421 22.71 7.19 6.03
C GLU A 421 22.43 7.65 7.46
N VAL A 422 22.28 8.95 7.66
CA VAL A 422 21.96 9.52 8.97
C VAL A 422 20.57 9.06 9.35
N ASP A 423 20.43 8.42 10.52
CA ASP A 423 19.11 8.05 11.04
C ASP A 423 18.34 9.33 11.41
N THR A 424 17.36 9.67 10.57
CA THR A 424 16.52 10.88 10.66
C THR A 424 15.18 10.59 11.32
N LEU A 425 14.57 11.63 11.88
CA LEU A 425 13.15 11.58 12.25
C LEU A 425 12.33 11.59 10.96
N ASP A 426 11.52 10.57 10.75
CA ASP A 426 10.65 10.41 9.60
C ASP A 426 9.18 10.33 10.04
N GLY A 427 8.26 10.70 9.15
CA GLY A 427 6.82 10.52 9.35
C GLY A 427 6.20 9.63 8.27
N TYR A 428 5.08 8.97 8.60
CA TYR A 428 4.28 8.24 7.61
C TYR A 428 3.85 9.18 6.49
N HIS A 429 3.94 8.70 5.24
CA HIS A 429 3.75 9.53 4.07
C HIS A 429 2.84 8.87 3.04
N GLY A 430 1.95 9.62 2.39
CA GLY A 430 0.99 9.13 1.41
C GLY A 430 1.29 9.64 0.01
N TYR A 431 1.03 8.80 -0.99
CA TYR A 431 1.04 9.21 -2.39
C TYR A 431 0.09 10.38 -2.58
N LEU A 432 0.56 11.48 -3.18
CA LEU A 432 -0.14 12.77 -3.31
C LEU A 432 -0.59 13.49 -2.03
N LEU A 433 -0.60 12.85 -0.87
CA LEU A 433 -1.18 13.39 0.36
C LEU A 433 -0.18 14.11 1.26
N GLY A 434 1.12 13.85 1.09
CA GLY A 434 2.13 14.33 2.03
C GLY A 434 2.19 13.47 3.29
N HIS A 435 2.54 14.06 4.43
CA HIS A 435 2.49 13.36 5.71
C HIS A 435 1.06 12.93 6.07
N LEU A 436 0.89 11.65 6.36
CA LEU A 436 -0.38 11.09 6.80
C LEU A 436 -0.67 11.47 8.25
N ILE A 437 -1.96 11.52 8.57
CA ILE A 437 -2.45 11.79 9.93
C ILE A 437 -3.29 10.60 10.41
N TYR A 438 -3.16 10.26 11.68
CA TYR A 438 -3.81 9.11 12.30
C TYR A 438 -4.51 9.49 13.61
N PRO A 439 -5.62 8.80 13.95
CA PRO A 439 -6.24 8.90 15.26
C PRO A 439 -5.30 8.39 16.34
N THR A 440 -5.07 9.19 17.38
CA THR A 440 -4.27 8.83 18.55
C THR A 440 -4.91 9.44 19.80
N PHE A 441 -5.05 8.70 20.89
CA PHE A 441 -5.43 9.34 22.16
C PHE A 441 -4.36 10.36 22.57
N VAL A 442 -4.76 11.50 23.10
CA VAL A 442 -3.82 12.41 23.76
C VAL A 442 -3.24 11.69 24.97
N THR A 443 -1.91 11.61 25.02
CA THR A 443 -1.20 10.99 26.14
C THR A 443 -0.54 12.07 27.00
N THR A 444 -0.49 11.87 28.32
CA THR A 444 0.17 12.79 29.26
C THR A 444 1.08 12.03 30.23
N GLY A 445 1.90 12.77 30.98
CA GLY A 445 2.90 12.20 31.89
C GLY A 445 4.28 11.98 31.24
N THR A 446 5.23 11.50 32.04
CA THR A 446 6.59 11.22 31.59
C THR A 446 6.72 9.74 31.21
N TYR A 447 7.12 9.47 29.97
CA TYR A 447 7.35 8.11 29.52
C TYR A 447 8.78 7.65 29.86
N THR A 448 8.91 6.59 30.65
CA THR A 448 10.20 6.03 31.08
C THR A 448 10.60 4.75 30.34
N GLY A 449 9.73 4.26 29.44
CA GLY A 449 9.99 3.11 28.59
C GLY A 449 10.85 3.45 27.37
N THR A 450 10.83 2.56 26.37
CA THR A 450 11.52 2.75 25.08
C THR A 450 10.52 3.25 24.03
N PRO A 451 10.51 4.54 23.68
CA PRO A 451 9.52 5.08 22.75
C PRO A 451 9.92 4.76 21.30
N LEU A 452 8.96 4.30 20.51
CA LEU A 452 9.15 3.91 19.11
C LEU A 452 8.62 4.98 18.15
N ALA A 453 7.45 5.55 18.48
CA ALA A 453 6.80 6.56 17.68
C ALA A 453 6.04 7.55 18.56
N THR A 454 5.89 8.78 18.05
CA THR A 454 5.20 9.90 18.72
C THR A 454 4.34 10.65 17.72
N SER A 455 3.42 11.45 18.24
CA SER A 455 2.77 12.51 17.51
C SER A 455 3.25 13.84 18.06
N PRO A 456 3.75 14.76 17.20
CA PRO A 456 4.24 16.07 17.66
C PRO A 456 3.23 16.85 18.51
N SER A 457 1.94 16.67 18.26
CA SER A 457 0.85 17.37 18.95
C SER A 457 0.20 16.58 20.09
N PHE A 458 0.29 15.24 20.09
CA PHE A 458 -0.54 14.39 20.96
C PHE A 458 0.24 13.40 21.86
N GLY A 459 1.58 13.38 21.73
CA GLY A 459 2.48 12.66 22.61
C GLY A 459 2.85 11.25 22.14
N LEU A 460 3.04 10.31 23.06
CA LEU A 460 3.42 8.93 22.76
C LEU A 460 2.38 8.23 21.86
N VAL A 461 2.87 7.65 20.76
CA VAL A 461 2.07 6.83 19.86
C VAL A 461 2.39 5.35 20.03
N ALA A 462 3.66 4.99 20.17
CA ALA A 462 4.03 3.62 20.47
C ALA A 462 5.30 3.54 21.33
N GLY A 463 5.33 2.60 22.25
CA GLY A 463 6.47 2.39 23.15
C GLY A 463 6.44 1.03 23.85
N ILE A 464 7.62 0.58 24.30
CA ILE A 464 7.76 -0.61 25.14
C ILE A 464 7.99 -0.23 26.60
N THR A 465 7.12 -0.71 27.46
CA THR A 465 7.20 -0.55 28.92
C THR A 465 7.51 -1.91 29.56
N THR A 466 8.35 -1.93 30.60
CA THR A 466 8.58 -3.12 31.42
C THR A 466 7.73 -2.99 32.68
N VAL A 467 6.95 -4.03 33.01
CA VAL A 467 6.04 -4.05 34.17
C VAL A 467 6.21 -5.37 34.89
N GLY A 468 6.63 -5.33 36.16
CA GLY A 468 7.09 -6.52 36.87
C GLY A 468 8.24 -7.17 36.09
N THR A 469 8.11 -8.46 35.77
CA THR A 469 9.06 -9.17 34.89
C THR A 469 8.63 -9.20 33.43
N GLY A 470 7.44 -8.67 33.09
CA GLY A 470 6.88 -8.69 31.75
C GLY A 470 7.10 -7.41 30.95
N LYS A 471 6.53 -7.38 29.74
CA LYS A 471 6.65 -6.26 28.80
C LYS A 471 5.32 -5.94 28.13
N VAL A 472 5.08 -4.65 27.91
CA VAL A 472 3.92 -4.14 27.17
C VAL A 472 4.40 -3.32 25.99
N LEU A 473 3.98 -3.69 24.78
CA LEU A 473 4.04 -2.82 23.62
C LEU A 473 2.71 -2.06 23.55
N PHE A 474 2.74 -0.79 23.92
CA PHE A 474 1.59 0.10 23.75
C PHE A 474 1.59 0.65 22.33
N VAL A 475 0.43 0.57 21.65
CA VAL A 475 0.22 1.12 20.31
C VAL A 475 -1.07 1.94 20.30
N ASN A 476 -0.91 3.25 20.38
CA ASN A 476 -1.97 4.25 20.37
C ASN A 476 -2.40 4.61 18.94
N MET A 477 -2.69 3.59 18.12
CA MET A 477 -3.25 3.73 16.78
C MET A 477 -4.33 2.65 16.59
N PRO A 478 -5.46 2.93 15.92
CA PRO A 478 -6.57 1.98 15.78
C PRO A 478 -6.28 0.92 14.70
N LEU A 479 -5.42 -0.05 15.01
CA LEU A 479 -4.86 -1.00 14.04
C LEU A 479 -5.93 -1.82 13.31
N GLY A 480 -6.91 -2.35 14.05
CA GLY A 480 -8.04 -3.12 13.50
C GLY A 480 -8.93 -2.26 12.62
N TYR A 481 -9.24 -1.03 13.05
CA TYR A 481 -10.00 -0.08 12.23
C TYR A 481 -9.30 0.23 10.90
N LEU A 482 -7.99 0.53 10.93
CA LEU A 482 -7.22 0.87 9.73
C LEU A 482 -7.16 -0.31 8.74
N LYS A 483 -6.92 -1.55 9.22
CA LYS A 483 -6.99 -2.76 8.37
C LYS A 483 -8.36 -2.91 7.72
N GLY A 484 -9.43 -2.66 8.46
CA GLY A 484 -10.82 -2.71 7.97
C GLY A 484 -11.19 -1.63 6.93
N ARG A 485 -10.34 -0.62 6.75
CA ARG A 485 -10.57 0.62 5.98
C ARG A 485 -9.46 0.91 4.97
N THR A 486 -8.76 -0.13 4.50
CA THR A 486 -7.71 -0.04 3.46
C THR A 486 -6.38 0.62 3.85
N ASP A 487 -6.00 0.68 5.13
CA ASP A 487 -4.63 1.01 5.56
C ASP A 487 -4.07 -0.02 6.55
N ALA A 488 -3.51 -1.11 6.03
CA ALA A 488 -3.15 -2.27 6.84
C ALA A 488 -1.70 -2.26 7.33
N LEU A 489 -0.89 -1.33 6.81
CA LEU A 489 0.55 -1.30 7.05
C LEU A 489 0.89 -1.20 8.55
N PRO A 490 0.28 -0.31 9.35
CA PRO A 490 0.60 -0.22 10.77
C PRO A 490 0.34 -1.52 11.53
N MET A 491 -0.78 -2.19 11.28
CA MET A 491 -1.14 -3.45 11.94
C MET A 491 -0.10 -4.54 11.70
N HIS A 492 0.34 -4.71 10.44
CA HIS A 492 1.35 -5.68 10.07
C HIS A 492 2.70 -5.35 10.71
N GLY A 493 3.09 -4.08 10.66
CA GLY A 493 4.32 -3.59 11.28
C GLY A 493 4.39 -3.88 12.77
N PHE A 494 3.37 -3.50 13.52
CA PHE A 494 3.34 -3.69 14.98
C PHE A 494 3.20 -5.16 15.40
N LEU A 495 2.43 -5.99 14.68
CA LEU A 495 2.39 -7.43 14.93
C LEU A 495 3.76 -8.07 14.71
N ARG A 496 4.44 -7.71 13.62
CA ARG A 496 5.79 -8.18 13.31
C ARG A 496 6.77 -7.75 14.40
N TYR A 497 6.75 -6.47 14.75
CA TYR A 497 7.64 -5.89 15.75
C TYR A 497 7.42 -6.52 17.13
N PHE A 498 6.17 -6.72 17.54
CA PHE A 498 5.85 -7.42 18.78
C PHE A 498 6.43 -8.83 18.78
N LEU A 499 6.25 -9.58 17.70
CA LEU A 499 6.78 -10.94 17.60
C LEU A 499 8.31 -10.98 17.68
N GLU A 500 9.01 -10.08 16.96
CA GLU A 500 10.47 -10.14 16.81
C GLU A 500 11.26 -9.43 17.88
N HIS A 501 10.70 -8.37 18.46
CA HIS A 501 11.41 -7.50 19.40
C HIS A 501 10.96 -7.68 20.84
N VAL A 502 9.69 -8.03 21.06
CA VAL A 502 9.15 -8.27 22.40
C VAL A 502 9.08 -9.77 22.70
N VAL A 503 8.49 -10.57 21.80
CA VAL A 503 8.26 -12.01 22.02
C VAL A 503 9.47 -12.89 21.62
N LYS A 504 10.34 -12.41 20.74
CA LYS A 504 11.42 -13.21 20.13
C LYS A 504 10.91 -14.54 19.58
N GLY A 505 9.73 -14.53 18.95
CA GLY A 505 9.04 -15.73 18.48
C GLY A 505 9.52 -16.22 17.11
N ALA A 506 9.33 -17.52 16.85
CA ALA A 506 9.49 -18.07 15.51
C ALA A 506 8.29 -17.68 14.62
N ARG A 507 8.53 -17.58 13.31
CA ARG A 507 7.49 -17.24 12.32
C ARG A 507 7.63 -18.04 11.03
N LEU A 508 6.54 -18.13 10.27
CA LEU A 508 6.53 -18.66 8.90
C LEU A 508 6.78 -17.53 7.89
N SER A 509 7.82 -17.64 7.05
CA SER A 509 8.12 -16.62 6.03
C SER A 509 6.90 -16.33 5.15
N ALA A 510 6.67 -15.06 4.83
CA ALA A 510 5.65 -14.62 3.88
C ALA A 510 6.12 -14.74 2.41
N MET A 511 7.31 -15.31 2.19
CA MET A 511 7.93 -15.43 0.88
C MET A 511 8.21 -16.88 0.49
N PRO A 512 7.99 -17.27 -0.78
CA PRO A 512 8.33 -18.61 -1.25
C PRO A 512 9.83 -18.86 -1.09
N ASN A 513 10.17 -20.01 -0.50
CA ASN A 513 11.53 -20.41 -0.15
C ASN A 513 12.24 -19.48 0.83
N GLY A 514 11.52 -18.59 1.51
CA GLY A 514 12.13 -17.56 2.34
C GLY A 514 13.00 -16.59 1.53
N LYS A 515 12.74 -16.44 0.23
CA LYS A 515 13.50 -15.55 -0.65
C LYS A 515 12.76 -14.23 -0.83
N ALA A 516 13.39 -13.13 -0.44
CA ALA A 516 12.79 -11.80 -0.57
C ALA A 516 12.60 -11.41 -2.04
N GLY A 517 11.82 -10.36 -2.29
CA GLY A 517 11.63 -9.93 -3.66
C GLY A 517 10.98 -8.58 -3.85
N MET A 518 10.67 -8.29 -5.11
CA MET A 518 9.79 -7.20 -5.51
C MET A 518 8.89 -7.66 -6.65
N THR A 519 7.80 -6.93 -6.82
CA THR A 519 6.94 -7.01 -8.00
C THR A 519 7.08 -5.71 -8.77
N LEU A 520 7.35 -5.82 -10.07
CA LEU A 520 7.25 -4.69 -10.99
C LEU A 520 6.02 -4.92 -11.85
N ASP A 521 5.08 -4.00 -11.73
CA ASP A 521 3.78 -4.04 -12.37
C ASP A 521 3.74 -3.08 -13.56
N TRP A 522 3.30 -3.55 -14.73
CA TRP A 522 3.32 -2.75 -15.97
C TRP A 522 1.91 -2.45 -16.45
N HIS A 523 1.57 -1.17 -16.49
CA HIS A 523 0.26 -0.73 -16.98
C HIS A 523 0.38 -0.31 -18.45
N LEU A 524 -0.36 -1.02 -19.30
CA LEU A 524 -0.42 -0.81 -20.75
C LEU A 524 -1.73 -0.07 -21.07
N ASP A 525 -1.81 1.20 -20.64
CA ASP A 525 -3.06 1.98 -20.62
C ASP A 525 -3.63 2.28 -22.00
N TRP A 526 -2.75 2.55 -22.99
CA TRP A 526 -3.16 3.10 -24.28
C TRP A 526 -2.12 2.91 -25.39
N MET A 527 -2.49 3.25 -26.63
CA MET A 527 -1.71 2.89 -27.83
C MET A 527 -0.28 3.45 -27.86
N ALA A 528 -0.03 4.61 -27.24
CA ALA A 528 1.33 5.17 -27.21
C ALA A 528 2.31 4.31 -26.41
N ALA A 529 1.84 3.35 -25.62
CA ALA A 529 2.70 2.37 -24.96
C ALA A 529 3.25 1.30 -25.93
N GLN A 530 2.73 1.14 -27.15
CA GLN A 530 3.17 0.09 -28.07
C GLN A 530 4.65 0.21 -28.45
N GLN A 531 5.08 1.35 -28.99
CA GLN A 531 6.48 1.52 -29.40
C GLN A 531 7.45 1.48 -28.20
N PRO A 532 7.18 2.17 -27.07
CA PRO A 532 7.97 2.03 -25.85
C PRO A 532 8.06 0.58 -25.34
N SER A 533 6.98 -0.21 -25.41
CA SER A 533 7.01 -1.62 -24.99
C SER A 533 7.93 -2.46 -25.87
N LEU A 534 7.88 -2.26 -27.20
CA LEU A 534 8.78 -2.93 -28.15
C LEU A 534 10.24 -2.50 -27.93
N ALA A 535 10.47 -1.22 -27.62
CA ALA A 535 11.80 -0.70 -27.32
C ALA A 535 12.35 -1.26 -26.00
N LEU A 536 11.53 -1.39 -24.95
CA LEU A 536 11.90 -2.02 -23.68
C LEU A 536 12.18 -3.53 -23.86
N GLU A 537 11.38 -4.23 -24.67
CA GLU A 537 11.64 -5.63 -25.07
C GLU A 537 13.01 -5.75 -25.76
N THR A 538 13.28 -4.87 -26.74
CA THR A 538 14.55 -4.82 -27.47
C THR A 538 15.74 -4.47 -26.56
N ALA A 539 15.52 -3.57 -25.60
CA ALA A 539 16.52 -3.17 -24.62
C ALA A 539 16.82 -4.25 -23.57
N GLY A 540 16.08 -5.37 -23.58
CA GLY A 540 16.28 -6.50 -22.69
C GLY A 540 15.52 -6.44 -21.37
N VAL A 541 14.71 -5.40 -21.14
CA VAL A 541 14.00 -5.19 -19.85
C VAL A 541 13.08 -6.37 -19.55
N PHE A 542 12.36 -6.87 -20.56
CA PHE A 542 11.42 -8.00 -20.43
C PHE A 542 12.07 -9.38 -20.66
N ASN A 543 13.39 -9.46 -20.80
CA ASN A 543 14.04 -10.73 -21.16
C ASN A 543 14.67 -11.46 -19.97
N THR A 544 14.90 -10.80 -18.84
CA THR A 544 15.69 -11.35 -17.73
C THR A 544 14.84 -11.88 -16.57
N HIS A 545 13.63 -11.36 -16.40
CA HIS A 545 12.75 -11.64 -15.27
C HIS A 545 11.28 -11.63 -15.70
N THR A 546 10.42 -12.22 -14.87
CA THR A 546 8.97 -12.19 -15.07
C THR A 546 8.33 -11.06 -14.27
N PHE A 547 7.29 -10.47 -14.86
CA PHE A 547 6.59 -9.29 -14.34
C PHE A 547 5.08 -9.47 -14.50
N SER A 548 4.30 -8.69 -13.77
CA SER A 548 2.86 -8.52 -14.04
C SER A 548 2.67 -7.39 -15.03
N MET A 549 1.76 -7.58 -15.99
CA MET A 549 1.51 -6.65 -17.07
C MET A 549 0.03 -6.69 -17.45
N GLU A 550 -0.65 -5.56 -17.33
CA GLU A 550 -2.08 -5.48 -17.61
C GLU A 550 -2.37 -4.48 -18.74
N MET A 551 -3.29 -4.82 -19.65
CA MET A 551 -3.64 -4.00 -20.81
C MET A 551 -5.09 -3.54 -20.83
N THR A 552 -5.31 -2.27 -21.20
CA THR A 552 -6.62 -1.79 -21.65
C THR A 552 -6.69 -1.95 -23.18
N ALA A 553 -7.58 -2.81 -23.64
CA ALA A 553 -7.58 -3.40 -24.96
C ALA A 553 -8.42 -2.63 -25.99
N GLY A 554 -9.32 -1.74 -25.57
CA GLY A 554 -10.27 -1.09 -26.48
C GLY A 554 -9.63 -0.06 -27.40
N PRO A 555 -10.40 0.46 -28.37
CA PRO A 555 -9.91 1.39 -29.38
C PRO A 555 -9.78 2.83 -28.88
N ASP A 556 -10.38 3.17 -27.74
CA ASP A 556 -10.40 4.52 -27.17
C ASP A 556 -9.69 4.55 -25.81
N THR A 557 -9.38 5.73 -25.28
CA THR A 557 -8.67 5.88 -24.00
C THR A 557 -9.30 6.90 -23.05
N ILE A 558 -9.61 8.10 -23.53
CA ILE A 558 -10.04 9.24 -22.72
C ILE A 558 -11.55 9.38 -22.77
N THR A 559 -12.10 9.40 -23.97
CA THR A 559 -13.54 9.51 -24.23
C THR A 559 -13.94 8.55 -25.35
N PRO A 560 -15.17 8.04 -25.37
CA PRO A 560 -15.67 7.24 -26.48
C PRO A 560 -15.42 7.89 -27.85
N GLY A 561 -14.82 7.15 -28.78
CA GLY A 561 -14.53 7.58 -30.15
C GLY A 561 -13.22 8.35 -30.37
N ASP A 562 -12.35 8.51 -29.37
CA ASP A 562 -11.07 9.23 -29.54
C ASP A 562 -10.00 8.45 -30.32
N GLY A 563 -10.14 7.13 -30.48
CA GLY A 563 -9.20 6.31 -31.25
C GLY A 563 -7.80 6.21 -30.66
N LEU A 564 -7.60 6.59 -29.39
CA LEU A 564 -6.28 6.62 -28.74
C LEU A 564 -5.87 5.27 -28.09
N GLY A 565 -6.80 4.31 -28.02
CA GLY A 565 -6.62 3.01 -27.38
C GLY A 565 -5.91 1.98 -28.25
N TRP A 566 -5.50 0.87 -27.63
CA TRP A 566 -4.72 -0.19 -28.29
C TRP A 566 -5.43 -0.87 -29.46
N ASN A 567 -6.76 -0.86 -29.47
CA ASN A 567 -7.61 -1.58 -30.42
C ASN A 567 -7.14 -3.03 -30.61
N LEU A 568 -6.92 -3.73 -29.50
CA LEU A 568 -6.19 -5.01 -29.45
C LEU A 568 -6.74 -6.05 -30.43
N ASN A 569 -8.06 -6.13 -30.58
CA ASN A 569 -8.71 -7.08 -31.47
C ASN A 569 -8.29 -6.91 -32.94
N ASN A 570 -7.93 -5.69 -33.35
CA ASN A 570 -7.54 -5.35 -34.72
C ASN A 570 -6.05 -4.98 -34.83
N ASN A 571 -5.27 -5.14 -33.76
CA ASN A 571 -3.87 -4.75 -33.71
C ASN A 571 -2.95 -5.98 -33.65
N PRO A 572 -2.50 -6.50 -34.82
CA PRO A 572 -1.66 -7.70 -34.86
C PRO A 572 -0.31 -7.51 -34.15
N THR A 573 0.22 -6.29 -34.10
CA THR A 573 1.48 -5.98 -33.42
C THR A 573 1.34 -6.16 -31.91
N ALA A 574 0.30 -5.58 -31.31
CA ALA A 574 0.01 -5.72 -29.89
C ALA A 574 -0.29 -7.17 -29.50
N GLN A 575 -1.08 -7.89 -30.32
CA GLN A 575 -1.35 -9.31 -30.09
C GLN A 575 -0.08 -10.16 -30.11
N GLN A 576 0.83 -9.90 -31.06
CA GLN A 576 2.11 -10.60 -31.13
C GLN A 576 3.00 -10.25 -29.94
N LEU A 577 3.03 -8.98 -29.50
CA LEU A 577 3.74 -8.56 -28.30
C LEU A 577 3.24 -9.34 -27.07
N LEU A 578 1.93 -9.37 -26.82
CA LEU A 578 1.36 -10.11 -25.69
C LEU A 578 1.71 -11.59 -25.75
N ARG A 579 1.58 -12.25 -26.91
CA ARG A 579 1.97 -13.67 -27.05
C ARG A 579 3.45 -13.91 -26.76
N ARG A 580 4.35 -13.00 -27.17
CA ARG A 580 5.78 -13.10 -26.87
C ARG A 580 6.07 -12.89 -25.38
N LEU A 581 5.34 -12.01 -24.71
CA LEU A 581 5.50 -11.79 -23.27
C LEU A 581 4.97 -12.98 -22.46
N ASP A 582 3.81 -13.54 -22.85
CA ASP A 582 3.27 -14.76 -22.24
C ASP A 582 4.23 -15.94 -22.38
N ALA A 583 4.79 -16.14 -23.57
CA ALA A 583 5.77 -17.19 -23.84
C ALA A 583 7.05 -17.08 -22.98
N ARG A 584 7.37 -15.88 -22.46
CA ARG A 584 8.48 -15.65 -21.51
C ARG A 584 8.08 -15.84 -20.05
N GLY A 585 6.81 -16.10 -19.77
CA GLY A 585 6.28 -16.34 -18.43
C GLY A 585 5.91 -15.07 -17.66
N HIS A 586 5.78 -13.92 -18.32
CA HIS A 586 5.12 -12.77 -17.69
C HIS A 586 3.67 -13.12 -17.34
N ALA A 587 3.16 -12.53 -16.27
CA ALA A 587 1.74 -12.60 -15.97
C ALA A 587 1.06 -11.48 -16.76
N LEU A 588 0.08 -11.86 -17.59
CA LEU A 588 -0.65 -10.96 -18.47
C LEU A 588 -2.11 -10.92 -18.04
N GLY A 589 -2.59 -9.71 -17.80
CA GLY A 589 -3.90 -9.44 -17.25
C GLY A 589 -4.66 -8.31 -17.91
N SER A 590 -5.86 -8.07 -17.37
CA SER A 590 -6.71 -6.97 -17.83
C SER A 590 -6.40 -5.72 -17.03
N HIS A 591 -6.14 -4.61 -17.74
CA HIS A 591 -6.16 -3.28 -17.14
C HIS A 591 -7.55 -2.66 -17.27
N GLY A 592 -8.59 -3.50 -17.21
CA GLY A 592 -10.00 -3.13 -17.21
C GLY A 592 -10.43 -2.12 -18.27
N GLY A 593 -11.57 -1.51 -17.96
CA GLY A 593 -12.04 -0.26 -18.53
C GLY A 593 -12.46 -0.19 -19.98
N TRP A 594 -11.96 -1.04 -20.89
CA TRP A 594 -12.10 -0.95 -22.35
C TRP A 594 -11.69 0.41 -22.96
N ILE A 595 -12.13 1.53 -22.37
CA ILE A 595 -11.70 2.91 -22.50
C ILE A 595 -11.10 3.33 -21.14
N HIS A 596 -9.78 3.48 -21.07
CA HIS A 596 -9.01 3.58 -19.83
C HIS A 596 -9.47 4.69 -18.85
N ASP A 597 -9.28 5.96 -19.20
CA ASP A 597 -9.60 7.09 -18.32
C ASP A 597 -11.12 7.23 -18.15
N TYR A 598 -11.92 6.91 -19.19
CA TYR A 598 -13.37 6.96 -19.08
C TYR A 598 -13.89 6.02 -17.99
N TYR A 599 -13.44 4.77 -17.96
CA TYR A 599 -13.79 3.86 -16.87
C TYR A 599 -13.23 4.35 -15.53
N GLY A 600 -11.92 4.65 -15.48
CA GLY A 600 -11.23 5.00 -14.24
C GLY A 600 -11.83 6.22 -13.53
N LEU A 601 -12.31 7.22 -14.30
CA LEU A 601 -12.86 8.46 -13.75
C LEU A 601 -14.38 8.42 -13.50
N ASN A 602 -15.12 7.46 -14.06
CA ASN A 602 -16.59 7.46 -14.02
C ASN A 602 -17.22 6.21 -13.39
N ALA A 603 -16.49 5.10 -13.25
CA ALA A 603 -16.98 3.96 -12.49
C ALA A 603 -17.16 4.36 -11.00
N THR A 604 -18.30 4.02 -10.43
CA THR A 604 -18.66 4.30 -9.04
C THR A 604 -19.28 3.07 -8.41
N GLU A 605 -19.49 3.12 -7.11
CA GLU A 605 -20.03 2.06 -6.27
C GLU A 605 -21.46 1.67 -6.69
N THR A 606 -22.18 2.54 -7.40
CA THR A 606 -23.60 2.38 -7.70
C THR A 606 -23.93 2.18 -9.19
N ASN A 607 -22.97 2.29 -10.11
CA ASN A 607 -23.22 2.27 -11.55
C ASN A 607 -22.70 0.99 -12.26
N GLN A 608 -22.74 -0.15 -11.57
CA GLN A 608 -22.32 -1.45 -12.10
C GLN A 608 -22.92 -1.77 -13.47
N ALA A 609 -24.22 -1.51 -13.67
CA ALA A 609 -24.91 -1.84 -14.92
C ALA A 609 -24.29 -1.15 -16.14
N ASP A 610 -23.80 0.08 -15.96
CA ASP A 610 -23.22 0.89 -17.03
C ASP A 610 -21.75 0.56 -17.28
N PHE A 611 -21.02 0.19 -16.21
CA PHE A 611 -19.55 0.04 -16.27
C PHE A 611 -19.05 -1.41 -16.31
N LEU A 612 -19.86 -2.40 -15.93
CA LEU A 612 -19.48 -3.81 -16.08
C LEU A 612 -19.16 -4.23 -17.53
N PRO A 613 -19.90 -3.79 -18.58
CA PRO A 613 -19.59 -4.16 -19.96
C PRO A 613 -18.15 -3.84 -20.39
N TYR A 614 -17.59 -2.75 -19.88
CA TYR A 614 -16.22 -2.33 -20.14
C TYR A 614 -15.18 -3.33 -19.59
N LEU A 615 -15.43 -3.92 -18.42
CA LEU A 615 -14.58 -4.99 -17.88
C LEU A 615 -14.70 -6.27 -18.71
N VAL A 616 -15.92 -6.63 -19.10
CA VAL A 616 -16.21 -7.84 -19.89
C VAL A 616 -15.51 -7.78 -21.25
N LEU A 617 -15.64 -6.66 -21.97
CA LEU A 617 -15.02 -6.45 -23.27
C LEU A 617 -13.49 -6.53 -23.17
N ASN A 618 -12.92 -5.84 -22.16
CA ASN A 618 -11.47 -5.81 -21.98
C ASN A 618 -10.90 -7.20 -21.68
N LYS A 619 -11.49 -7.90 -20.72
CA LYS A 619 -11.11 -9.28 -20.39
C LYS A 619 -11.17 -10.18 -21.61
N THR A 620 -12.28 -10.13 -22.36
CA THR A 620 -12.48 -10.99 -23.54
C THR A 620 -11.39 -10.77 -24.59
N ALA A 621 -11.03 -9.51 -24.86
CA ALA A 621 -10.00 -9.17 -25.81
C ALA A 621 -8.60 -9.66 -25.37
N VAL A 622 -8.23 -9.43 -24.11
CA VAL A 622 -6.95 -9.88 -23.55
C VAL A 622 -6.86 -11.41 -23.53
N ASP A 623 -7.87 -12.09 -23.00
CA ASP A 623 -7.93 -13.56 -22.95
C ASP A 623 -7.81 -14.18 -24.34
N THR A 624 -8.48 -13.58 -25.34
CA THR A 624 -8.42 -14.06 -26.73
C THR A 624 -7.02 -13.85 -27.33
N ALA A 625 -6.39 -12.70 -27.08
CA ALA A 625 -5.06 -12.40 -27.62
C ALA A 625 -3.97 -13.31 -27.04
N VAL A 626 -4.07 -13.63 -25.74
CA VAL A 626 -3.13 -14.49 -25.01
C VAL A 626 -3.46 -15.99 -25.19
N GLY A 627 -4.73 -16.34 -25.37
CA GLY A 627 -5.18 -17.73 -25.54
C GLY A 627 -5.48 -18.48 -24.24
N ARG A 628 -5.58 -17.77 -23.11
CA ARG A 628 -5.95 -18.32 -21.79
C ARG A 628 -6.64 -17.26 -20.93
N PRO A 629 -7.42 -17.66 -19.91
CA PRO A 629 -7.98 -16.71 -18.96
C PRO A 629 -6.89 -15.93 -18.21
N MET A 630 -7.10 -14.63 -18.05
CA MET A 630 -6.32 -13.77 -17.16
C MET A 630 -6.45 -14.18 -15.69
N ARG A 631 -5.46 -13.81 -14.87
CA ARG A 631 -5.43 -14.09 -13.43
C ARG A 631 -5.07 -12.87 -12.57
N ASP A 632 -4.61 -11.81 -13.20
CA ASP A 632 -4.23 -10.52 -12.64
C ASP A 632 -5.07 -9.39 -13.23
N TYR A 633 -5.20 -8.33 -12.45
CA TYR A 633 -5.95 -7.14 -12.79
C TYR A 633 -5.29 -5.88 -12.21
N SER A 634 -5.32 -4.81 -12.98
CA SER A 634 -4.96 -3.48 -12.51
C SER A 634 -6.09 -2.54 -12.89
N ALA A 635 -6.61 -1.74 -11.95
CA ALA A 635 -7.68 -0.81 -12.30
C ALA A 635 -7.15 0.43 -13.01
N PRO A 636 -7.80 0.89 -14.10
CA PRO A 636 -7.60 2.22 -14.63
C PRO A 636 -7.74 3.27 -13.53
N GLN A 637 -6.77 4.19 -13.45
CA GLN A 637 -6.75 5.25 -12.43
C GLN A 637 -6.72 4.75 -10.97
N GLY A 638 -6.50 3.46 -10.73
CA GLY A 638 -6.59 2.84 -9.41
C GLY A 638 -8.04 2.66 -8.89
N ASN A 639 -9.05 2.91 -9.73
CA ASN A 639 -10.45 2.89 -9.32
C ASN A 639 -11.03 1.47 -9.28
N ASN A 640 -11.33 0.99 -8.07
CA ASN A 640 -11.72 -0.39 -7.78
C ASN A 640 -13.03 -0.43 -6.97
N PRO A 641 -14.20 -0.13 -7.58
CA PRO A 641 -15.47 -0.20 -6.85
C PRO A 641 -15.74 -1.65 -6.40
N PRO A 642 -16.43 -1.87 -5.26
CA PRO A 642 -16.61 -3.22 -4.69
C PRO A 642 -17.18 -4.23 -5.69
N TRP A 643 -18.19 -3.85 -6.47
CA TRP A 643 -18.82 -4.74 -7.46
C TRP A 643 -17.84 -5.20 -8.56
N ALA A 644 -16.82 -4.40 -8.89
CA ALA A 644 -15.82 -4.76 -9.88
C ALA A 644 -14.89 -5.85 -9.32
N MET A 645 -14.44 -5.69 -8.07
CA MET A 645 -13.62 -6.69 -7.38
C MET A 645 -14.38 -8.02 -7.21
N ASP A 646 -15.66 -7.95 -6.85
CA ASP A 646 -16.55 -9.12 -6.75
C ASP A 646 -16.67 -9.86 -8.09
N TRP A 647 -16.86 -9.12 -9.18
CA TRP A 647 -16.91 -9.71 -10.52
C TRP A 647 -15.56 -10.32 -10.94
N LEU A 648 -14.45 -9.63 -10.70
CA LEU A 648 -13.10 -10.10 -11.06
C LEU A 648 -12.74 -11.41 -10.36
N GLU A 649 -13.02 -11.53 -9.06
CA GLU A 649 -12.82 -12.78 -8.31
C GLU A 649 -13.66 -13.92 -8.91
N GLN A 650 -14.93 -13.66 -9.25
CA GLN A 650 -15.80 -14.65 -9.93
C GLN A 650 -15.26 -15.07 -11.30
N GLN A 651 -14.50 -14.19 -11.96
CA GLN A 651 -13.83 -14.48 -13.23
C GLN A 651 -12.50 -15.24 -13.09
N GLY A 652 -12.08 -15.58 -11.86
CA GLY A 652 -10.84 -16.32 -11.60
C GLY A 652 -9.59 -15.43 -11.45
N VAL A 653 -9.77 -14.11 -11.30
CA VAL A 653 -8.67 -13.21 -10.91
C VAL A 653 -8.29 -13.50 -9.46
N VAL A 654 -7.00 -13.70 -9.21
CA VAL A 654 -6.46 -14.02 -7.87
C VAL A 654 -5.58 -12.90 -7.32
N ALA A 655 -5.20 -11.95 -8.16
CA ALA A 655 -4.27 -10.89 -7.82
C ALA A 655 -4.71 -9.56 -8.42
N ALA A 656 -4.64 -8.47 -7.65
CA ALA A 656 -4.93 -7.13 -8.17
C ALA A 656 -3.98 -6.05 -7.65
N TYR A 657 -3.54 -5.15 -8.52
CA TYR A 657 -2.94 -3.87 -8.14
C TYR A 657 -3.92 -3.08 -7.27
N PHE A 658 -3.42 -2.43 -6.23
CA PHE A 658 -4.29 -1.69 -5.31
C PHE A 658 -3.67 -0.38 -4.80
N GLY A 659 -4.46 0.70 -4.85
CA GLY A 659 -4.08 2.02 -4.34
C GLY A 659 -4.16 2.14 -2.81
N GLY A 660 -4.87 1.24 -2.14
CA GLY A 660 -4.94 1.16 -0.68
C GLY A 660 -3.78 0.36 -0.10
N HIS A 661 -3.62 0.38 1.22
CA HIS A 661 -2.59 -0.33 1.98
C HIS A 661 -1.15 -0.01 1.54
N THR A 662 -0.95 1.17 0.93
CA THR A 662 0.32 1.56 0.28
C THR A 662 1.56 1.25 1.10
N GLY A 663 2.59 0.69 0.44
CA GLY A 663 3.84 0.28 1.09
C GLY A 663 3.79 -1.07 1.83
N LEU A 664 2.67 -1.79 1.82
CA LEU A 664 2.58 -3.16 2.32
C LEU A 664 2.93 -4.19 1.22
N GLY A 665 3.25 -5.43 1.62
CA GLY A 665 3.30 -6.57 0.69
C GLY A 665 1.90 -7.07 0.33
N ALA A 666 1.82 -8.23 -0.34
CA ALA A 666 0.54 -8.87 -0.66
C ALA A 666 -0.30 -9.07 0.62
N THR A 667 -1.57 -8.65 0.57
CA THR A 667 -2.46 -8.66 1.75
C THR A 667 -3.89 -8.95 1.33
N ARG A 668 -4.70 -9.46 2.26
CA ARG A 668 -6.17 -9.50 2.09
C ARG A 668 -6.77 -8.12 2.30
N GLN A 669 -7.67 -7.76 1.41
CA GLN A 669 -8.35 -6.46 1.47
C GLN A 669 -9.62 -6.56 2.32
N TYR A 670 -9.68 -5.71 3.36
CA TYR A 670 -10.92 -5.45 4.06
C TYR A 670 -11.43 -4.07 3.65
N ARG A 671 -12.74 -3.99 3.41
CA ARG A 671 -13.43 -2.75 3.09
C ARG A 671 -14.72 -2.68 3.91
N ASP A 672 -14.95 -1.55 4.56
CA ASP A 672 -16.06 -1.35 5.49
C ASP A 672 -16.14 -2.43 6.57
N GLY A 673 -14.98 -2.87 7.06
CA GLY A 673 -14.88 -3.90 8.09
C GLY A 673 -15.16 -5.33 7.61
N ALA A 674 -15.34 -5.57 6.31
CA ALA A 674 -15.62 -6.89 5.74
C ALA A 674 -14.54 -7.37 4.77
N LEU A 675 -14.24 -8.68 4.80
CA LEU A 675 -13.46 -9.37 3.76
C LEU A 675 -14.43 -9.85 2.68
N ARG A 676 -14.53 -9.11 1.57
CA ARG A 676 -15.46 -9.43 0.48
C ARG A 676 -14.91 -10.46 -0.50
N ASN A 677 -13.61 -10.39 -0.79
CA ASN A 677 -12.95 -11.21 -1.83
C ASN A 677 -11.86 -12.10 -1.22
N PRO A 678 -12.21 -13.21 -0.53
CA PRO A 678 -11.27 -14.01 0.25
C PRO A 678 -10.25 -14.79 -0.59
N SER A 679 -10.49 -14.96 -1.89
CA SER A 679 -9.60 -15.64 -2.85
C SER A 679 -8.71 -14.67 -3.61
N LEU A 680 -9.00 -13.37 -3.53
CA LEU A 680 -8.24 -12.31 -4.18
C LEU A 680 -7.22 -11.71 -3.21
N TRP A 681 -5.98 -11.59 -3.68
CA TRP A 681 -4.90 -10.90 -2.98
C TRP A 681 -4.66 -9.55 -3.63
N VAL A 682 -4.60 -8.49 -2.84
CA VAL A 682 -4.23 -7.17 -3.34
C VAL A 682 -2.74 -6.93 -3.17
N PHE A 683 -2.17 -6.20 -4.12
CA PHE A 683 -0.76 -5.82 -4.19
C PHE A 683 -0.67 -4.29 -4.11
N PRO A 684 -0.37 -3.76 -2.91
CA PRO A 684 -0.34 -2.33 -2.69
C PRO A 684 0.83 -1.64 -3.37
N VAL A 685 0.57 -0.52 -4.03
CA VAL A 685 1.64 0.34 -4.57
C VAL A 685 2.52 0.88 -3.46
N THR A 686 3.84 0.89 -3.68
CA THR A 686 4.80 1.61 -2.83
C THR A 686 5.28 2.88 -3.53
N PRO A 687 4.86 4.08 -3.08
CA PRO A 687 5.31 5.33 -3.67
C PRO A 687 6.69 5.74 -3.17
N GLN A 688 7.37 6.59 -3.95
CA GLN A 688 8.50 7.41 -3.49
C GLN A 688 7.95 8.75 -2.98
N GLY A 689 7.55 8.80 -1.71
CA GLY A 689 6.96 10.00 -1.14
C GLY A 689 5.62 10.33 -1.81
N ILE A 690 5.56 11.44 -2.54
CA ILE A 690 4.37 11.91 -3.27
C ILE A 690 4.29 11.38 -4.71
N TYR A 691 5.32 10.69 -5.21
CA TYR A 691 5.41 10.21 -6.59
C TYR A 691 5.33 8.68 -6.67
N ALA A 692 4.86 8.15 -7.79
CA ALA A 692 4.83 6.70 -8.00
C ALA A 692 5.25 6.24 -9.40
N THR A 693 5.42 7.15 -10.37
CA THR A 693 5.70 6.81 -11.77
C THR A 693 6.88 7.58 -12.37
N PHE A 694 7.44 7.03 -13.46
CA PHE A 694 8.50 7.68 -14.24
C PHE A 694 8.07 9.00 -14.86
N GLU A 695 6.82 9.09 -15.33
CA GLU A 695 6.32 10.33 -15.90
C GLU A 695 6.21 11.44 -14.85
N GLU A 696 5.80 11.12 -13.63
CA GLU A 696 5.84 12.09 -12.55
C GLU A 696 7.27 12.53 -12.22
N TRP A 697 8.23 11.61 -12.12
CA TRP A 697 9.62 12.00 -11.88
C TRP A 697 10.17 12.91 -12.97
N GLN A 698 9.81 12.65 -14.23
CA GLN A 698 10.18 13.49 -15.36
C GLN A 698 9.51 14.87 -15.29
N ASP A 699 8.19 14.91 -15.13
CA ASP A 699 7.40 16.14 -15.20
C ASP A 699 7.63 17.06 -13.98
N TYR A 700 7.98 16.47 -12.83
CA TYR A 700 8.34 17.20 -11.61
C TYR A 700 9.85 17.36 -11.38
N ASN A 701 10.68 17.00 -12.37
CA ASN A 701 12.14 17.14 -12.31
C ASN A 701 12.80 16.46 -11.10
N VAL A 702 12.29 15.30 -10.69
CA VAL A 702 12.91 14.49 -9.62
C VAL A 702 14.25 13.95 -10.15
N PRO A 703 15.37 14.12 -9.43
CA PRO A 703 16.66 13.63 -9.92
C PRO A 703 16.69 12.11 -10.09
N LYS A 704 17.18 11.62 -11.23
CA LYS A 704 17.41 10.18 -11.49
C LYS A 704 18.22 9.50 -10.38
N ALA A 705 19.17 10.20 -9.79
CA ALA A 705 19.99 9.69 -8.69
C ALA A 705 19.15 9.37 -7.44
N GLU A 706 18.15 10.20 -7.12
CA GLU A 706 17.24 9.97 -6.00
C GLU A 706 16.33 8.77 -6.24
N VAL A 707 15.78 8.66 -7.46
CA VAL A 707 14.94 7.51 -7.85
C VAL A 707 15.75 6.21 -7.78
N ASN A 708 16.98 6.20 -8.30
CA ASN A 708 17.88 5.06 -8.18
C ASN A 708 18.19 4.71 -6.71
N ALA A 709 18.46 5.70 -5.87
CA ALA A 709 18.73 5.47 -4.45
C ALA A 709 17.51 4.86 -3.73
N TRP A 710 16.31 5.37 -4.01
CA TRP A 710 15.07 4.81 -3.47
C TRP A 710 14.85 3.37 -3.92
N TYR A 711 15.01 3.05 -5.21
CA TYR A 711 14.90 1.69 -5.71
C TYR A 711 15.89 0.72 -5.06
N ARG A 712 17.14 1.14 -4.86
CA ARG A 712 18.14 0.34 -4.13
C ARG A 712 17.70 0.09 -2.68
N ALA A 713 17.28 1.13 -1.99
CA ALA A 713 16.79 1.02 -0.62
C ALA A 713 15.56 0.11 -0.52
N MET A 714 14.68 0.09 -1.52
CA MET A 714 13.54 -0.82 -1.61
C MET A 714 13.96 -2.29 -1.74
N VAL A 715 14.93 -2.59 -2.61
CA VAL A 715 15.50 -3.94 -2.74
C VAL A 715 16.13 -4.38 -1.42
N ASP A 716 16.94 -3.51 -0.79
CA ASP A 716 17.59 -3.83 0.49
C ASP A 716 16.58 -4.03 1.62
N PHE A 717 15.54 -3.18 1.68
CA PHE A 717 14.44 -3.33 2.62
C PHE A 717 13.74 -4.69 2.44
N SER A 718 13.40 -5.09 1.21
CA SER A 718 12.80 -6.40 0.93
C SER A 718 13.69 -7.54 1.44
N VAL A 719 14.99 -7.48 1.16
CA VAL A 719 15.97 -8.49 1.61
C VAL A 719 16.10 -8.55 3.13
N ASN A 720 16.27 -7.40 3.78
CA ASN A 720 16.49 -7.29 5.22
C ASN A 720 15.29 -7.81 6.03
N TYR A 721 14.07 -7.50 5.58
CA TYR A 721 12.84 -7.88 6.30
C TYR A 721 12.17 -9.14 5.76
N ASN A 722 12.75 -9.77 4.74
CA ASN A 722 12.22 -10.95 4.06
C ASN A 722 10.76 -10.76 3.62
N THR A 723 10.57 -9.79 2.74
CA THR A 723 9.26 -9.36 2.25
C THR A 723 9.30 -9.04 0.76
N SER A 724 8.15 -8.65 0.20
CA SER A 724 8.03 -8.14 -1.16
C SER A 724 7.29 -6.81 -1.18
N ARG A 725 7.69 -5.92 -2.09
CA ARG A 725 7.05 -4.63 -2.32
C ARG A 725 6.81 -4.45 -3.81
N MET A 726 5.66 -3.88 -4.14
CA MET A 726 5.28 -3.60 -5.52
C MET A 726 5.55 -2.14 -5.87
N VAL A 727 6.17 -1.94 -7.02
CA VAL A 727 6.26 -0.68 -7.74
C VAL A 727 5.64 -0.88 -9.11
N TYR A 728 5.18 0.20 -9.75
CA TYR A 728 4.58 0.10 -11.08
C TYR A 728 5.20 1.08 -12.06
N ALA A 729 4.99 0.82 -13.35
CA ALA A 729 5.51 1.64 -14.43
C ALA A 729 4.60 1.59 -15.65
N HIS A 730 4.57 2.68 -16.40
CA HIS A 730 4.03 2.70 -17.76
C HIS A 730 5.20 2.61 -18.76
N PRO A 731 5.07 1.84 -19.85
CA PRO A 731 6.10 1.77 -20.88
C PRO A 731 6.59 3.13 -21.42
N PRO A 732 5.72 4.13 -21.69
CA PRO A 732 6.16 5.44 -22.17
C PRO A 732 7.20 6.13 -21.27
N GLY A 733 6.90 6.30 -19.97
CA GLY A 733 7.84 6.90 -19.02
C GLY A 733 9.08 6.04 -18.79
N ALA A 734 8.88 4.74 -18.58
CA ALA A 734 9.98 3.80 -18.31
C ALA A 734 10.98 3.70 -19.47
N HIS A 735 10.53 3.81 -20.72
CA HIS A 735 11.41 3.82 -21.89
C HIS A 735 12.32 5.05 -21.93
N GLN A 736 11.79 6.23 -21.58
CA GLN A 736 12.60 7.45 -21.48
C GLN A 736 13.64 7.37 -20.34
N TRP A 737 13.35 6.55 -19.34
CA TRP A 737 14.16 6.31 -18.14
C TRP A 737 14.74 4.88 -18.11
N VAL A 738 15.03 4.32 -19.28
CA VAL A 738 15.46 2.92 -19.41
C VAL A 738 16.77 2.63 -18.65
N ASP A 739 17.62 3.63 -18.48
CA ASP A 739 18.82 3.59 -17.65
C ASP A 739 18.50 3.33 -16.17
N VAL A 740 17.48 4.00 -15.62
CA VAL A 740 17.01 3.81 -14.24
C VAL A 740 16.35 2.44 -14.07
N VAL A 741 15.51 2.02 -15.03
CA VAL A 741 14.92 0.67 -15.01
C VAL A 741 16.01 -0.40 -15.00
N LYS A 742 16.99 -0.30 -15.90
CA LYS A 742 18.11 -1.24 -15.96
C LYS A 742 18.95 -1.23 -14.68
N ALA A 743 19.17 -0.06 -14.09
CA ALA A 743 19.90 0.06 -12.82
C ALA A 743 19.16 -0.66 -11.67
N LEU A 744 17.82 -0.55 -11.59
CA LEU A 744 17.00 -1.29 -10.63
C LEU A 744 17.13 -2.81 -10.83
N LEU A 745 16.94 -3.30 -12.07
CA LEU A 745 17.03 -4.73 -12.38
C LEU A 745 18.44 -5.28 -12.07
N ALA A 746 19.48 -4.55 -12.48
CA ALA A 746 20.87 -4.91 -12.20
C ALA A 746 21.16 -4.94 -10.70
N TYR A 747 20.68 -3.96 -9.93
CA TYR A 747 20.86 -3.96 -8.47
C TYR A 747 20.18 -5.15 -7.81
N GLY A 748 18.94 -5.49 -8.21
CA GLY A 748 18.26 -6.69 -7.74
C GLY A 748 19.08 -7.97 -8.02
N GLN A 749 19.69 -8.06 -9.20
CA GLN A 749 20.56 -9.18 -9.58
C GLN A 749 21.80 -9.32 -8.68
N THR A 750 22.39 -8.20 -8.20
CA THR A 750 23.54 -8.24 -7.27
C THR A 750 23.26 -8.99 -5.98
N LYS A 751 21.98 -9.07 -5.56
CA LYS A 751 21.58 -9.78 -4.34
C LYS A 751 21.54 -11.31 -4.51
N GLY A 752 21.69 -11.80 -5.74
CA GLY A 752 21.81 -13.23 -6.06
C GLY A 752 20.68 -14.08 -5.47
N ALA A 753 21.04 -15.11 -4.72
CA ALA A 753 20.08 -16.05 -4.14
C ALA A 753 19.14 -15.44 -3.07
N LYS A 754 19.39 -14.21 -2.60
CA LYS A 754 18.59 -13.55 -1.56
C LYS A 754 17.37 -12.79 -2.11
N PHE A 755 17.34 -12.48 -3.41
CA PHE A 755 16.31 -11.64 -4.02
C PHE A 755 15.75 -12.25 -5.31
N GLN A 756 14.46 -12.02 -5.56
CA GLN A 756 13.78 -12.48 -6.77
C GLN A 756 12.68 -11.50 -7.19
N TRP A 757 12.51 -11.35 -8.50
CA TRP A 757 11.32 -10.72 -9.08
C TRP A 757 10.16 -11.72 -9.10
N TYR A 758 8.99 -11.27 -8.64
CA TYR A 758 7.78 -12.06 -8.62
C TYR A 758 6.65 -11.38 -9.39
N THR A 759 5.88 -12.17 -10.14
CA THR A 759 4.57 -11.75 -10.63
C THR A 759 3.55 -11.74 -9.49
N MET A 760 2.51 -10.90 -9.60
CA MET A 760 1.46 -10.85 -8.58
C MET A 760 0.76 -12.21 -8.41
N PRO A 761 0.32 -12.93 -9.46
CA PRO A 761 -0.31 -14.24 -9.30
C PRO A 761 0.59 -15.28 -8.63
N ARG A 762 1.92 -15.25 -8.85
CA ARG A 762 2.85 -16.20 -8.21
C ARG A 762 2.90 -16.03 -6.69
N LEU A 763 2.84 -14.79 -6.21
CA LEU A 763 2.77 -14.51 -4.77
C LEU A 763 1.38 -14.79 -4.22
N ALA A 764 0.30 -14.47 -4.95
CA ALA A 764 -1.06 -14.82 -4.55
C ALA A 764 -1.23 -16.34 -4.35
N ASP A 765 -0.73 -17.14 -5.30
CA ASP A 765 -0.75 -18.61 -5.22
C ASP A 765 0.05 -19.15 -4.03
N PHE A 766 1.22 -18.55 -3.77
CA PHE A 766 2.00 -18.89 -2.59
C PHE A 766 1.25 -18.55 -1.31
N MET A 767 0.67 -17.37 -1.20
CA MET A 767 -0.04 -16.92 0.00
C MET A 767 -1.28 -17.80 0.26
N ALA A 768 -2.03 -18.15 -0.78
CA ALA A 768 -3.17 -19.07 -0.69
C ALA A 768 -2.74 -20.48 -0.24
N THR A 769 -1.64 -21.00 -0.77
CA THR A 769 -1.08 -22.31 -0.35
C THR A 769 -0.57 -22.23 1.09
N ARG A 770 0.21 -21.21 1.41
CA ARG A 770 0.79 -20.99 2.73
C ARG A 770 -0.25 -20.88 3.84
N ASN A 771 -1.42 -20.29 3.56
CA ASN A 771 -2.52 -20.21 4.53
C ASN A 771 -3.09 -21.57 4.95
N GLN A 772 -2.74 -22.65 4.24
CA GLN A 772 -3.13 -24.02 4.62
C GLN A 772 -2.09 -24.72 5.51
N VAL A 773 -0.98 -24.06 5.84
CA VAL A 773 0.02 -24.61 6.76
C VAL A 773 -0.52 -24.60 8.19
N GLY A 774 -0.73 -25.79 8.75
CA GLY A 774 -0.93 -25.97 10.19
C GLY A 774 0.43 -26.14 10.86
N TRP A 775 0.71 -25.43 11.96
CA TRP A 775 1.89 -25.71 12.76
C TRP A 775 1.75 -25.34 14.23
N THR A 776 2.44 -26.08 15.10
CA THR A 776 2.41 -25.93 16.56
C THR A 776 3.81 -25.90 17.15
N GLN A 777 3.93 -25.37 18.36
CA GLN A 777 5.10 -25.50 19.21
C GLN A 777 4.72 -26.22 20.50
N THR A 778 5.58 -27.12 20.96
CA THR A 778 5.40 -27.82 22.23
C THR A 778 6.69 -27.71 23.03
N ALA A 779 6.58 -27.21 24.26
CA ALA A 779 7.69 -27.21 25.20
C ALA A 779 7.96 -28.65 25.66
N LEU A 780 9.22 -29.07 25.61
CA LEU A 780 9.71 -30.34 26.12
C LEU A 780 10.60 -30.08 27.35
N ALA A 781 11.11 -31.17 27.94
CA ALA A 781 12.11 -31.08 29.00
C ALA A 781 13.34 -30.26 28.56
N SER A 782 14.09 -29.77 29.57
CA SER A 782 15.38 -29.07 29.39
C SER A 782 15.36 -27.89 28.41
N GLY A 783 14.22 -27.19 28.28
CA GLY A 783 14.10 -25.97 27.48
C GLY A 783 14.09 -26.21 25.97
N VAL A 784 13.84 -27.45 25.53
CA VAL A 784 13.70 -27.77 24.11
C VAL A 784 12.29 -27.47 23.63
N THR A 785 12.17 -26.80 22.48
CA THR A 785 10.89 -26.59 21.80
C THR A 785 10.80 -27.49 20.58
N ARG A 786 9.73 -28.27 20.46
CA ARG A 786 9.41 -29.05 19.27
C ARG A 786 8.40 -28.32 18.39
N PHE A 787 8.67 -28.31 17.10
CA PHE A 787 7.82 -27.75 16.06
C PHE A 787 7.23 -28.90 15.25
N THR A 788 5.92 -28.89 15.07
CA THR A 788 5.22 -29.81 14.17
C THR A 788 4.50 -29.00 13.13
N ALA A 789 4.77 -29.26 11.87
CA ALA A 789 4.15 -28.60 10.72
C ALA A 789 3.46 -29.62 9.82
N THR A 790 2.32 -29.22 9.26
CA THR A 790 1.51 -30.01 8.34
C THR A 790 0.97 -29.13 7.21
N HIS A 791 0.73 -29.74 6.06
CA HIS A 791 0.04 -29.11 4.94
C HIS A 791 -0.72 -30.19 4.15
N PRO A 792 -1.93 -29.88 3.61
CA PRO A 792 -2.73 -30.87 2.88
C PRO A 792 -2.01 -31.54 1.70
N SER A 793 -1.22 -30.78 0.94
CA SER A 793 -0.46 -31.29 -0.21
C SER A 793 1.07 -31.32 -0.02
N THR A 794 1.72 -30.20 0.32
CA THR A 794 3.19 -30.14 0.44
C THR A 794 3.67 -28.97 1.30
N LEU A 795 4.78 -29.16 2.03
CA LEU A 795 5.53 -28.12 2.74
C LEU A 795 6.67 -27.54 1.90
N ALA A 796 6.75 -27.88 0.61
CA ALA A 796 7.71 -27.26 -0.29
C ALA A 796 7.58 -25.73 -0.25
N GLU A 797 8.72 -25.05 -0.30
CA GLU A 797 8.84 -23.58 -0.23
C GLU A 797 8.47 -22.92 1.11
N MET A 798 7.90 -23.65 2.06
CA MET A 798 7.60 -23.13 3.40
C MET A 798 8.88 -23.02 4.21
N VAL A 799 9.10 -21.87 4.85
CA VAL A 799 10.31 -21.62 5.66
C VAL A 799 9.94 -21.07 7.03
N TRP A 800 10.25 -21.81 8.08
CA TRP A 800 10.19 -21.29 9.45
C TRP A 800 11.49 -20.56 9.77
N MET A 801 11.34 -19.35 10.31
CA MET A 801 12.44 -18.47 10.69
C MET A 801 12.47 -18.39 12.21
N LEU A 802 13.53 -18.95 12.80
CA LEU A 802 13.70 -19.08 14.24
C LEU A 802 14.77 -18.10 14.72
N PRO A 803 14.46 -17.10 15.55
CA PRO A 803 15.44 -16.13 16.00
C PRO A 803 16.54 -16.78 16.82
N LYS A 804 17.80 -16.52 16.45
CA LYS A 804 18.97 -17.04 17.19
C LYS A 804 19.04 -16.50 18.62
N ALA A 805 18.45 -15.33 18.85
CA ALA A 805 18.30 -14.77 20.20
C ALA A 805 17.49 -15.68 21.14
N ARG A 806 16.63 -16.56 20.61
CA ARG A 806 15.83 -17.50 21.40
C ARG A 806 16.21 -18.96 21.19
N TYR A 807 16.67 -19.35 20.00
CA TYR A 807 16.86 -20.75 19.64
C TYR A 807 18.30 -21.04 19.22
N LEU A 808 18.87 -22.12 19.77
CA LEU A 808 20.06 -22.76 19.21
C LEU A 808 19.72 -23.41 17.86
N ARG A 809 20.76 -23.87 17.14
CA ARG A 809 20.58 -24.47 15.80
C ARG A 809 19.55 -25.61 15.86
N PRO A 810 18.49 -25.58 15.04
CA PRO A 810 17.49 -26.64 15.03
C PRO A 810 18.07 -27.99 14.59
N THR A 811 17.38 -29.06 14.96
CA THR A 811 17.63 -30.44 14.51
C THR A 811 16.33 -31.06 14.00
N LEU A 812 16.41 -31.86 12.94
CA LEU A 812 15.26 -32.57 12.40
C LEU A 812 14.89 -33.76 13.29
N VAL A 813 13.61 -33.89 13.64
CA VAL A 813 13.05 -35.06 14.31
C VAL A 813 12.63 -36.09 13.26
N THR A 814 12.00 -35.63 12.18
CA THR A 814 11.73 -36.46 11.00
C THR A 814 12.83 -36.24 9.98
N ALA A 815 13.67 -37.25 9.75
CA ALA A 815 14.74 -37.20 8.75
C ALA A 815 14.18 -36.83 7.36
N ASN A 816 14.94 -36.05 6.59
CA ASN A 816 14.57 -35.62 5.24
C ASN A 816 13.21 -34.88 5.10
N SER A 817 12.64 -34.35 6.19
CA SER A 817 11.40 -33.55 6.11
C SER A 817 11.64 -32.05 5.82
N ALA A 818 12.85 -31.55 6.10
CA ALA A 818 13.24 -30.17 5.87
C ALA A 818 14.76 -30.05 5.64
N THR A 819 15.23 -28.83 5.42
CA THR A 819 16.65 -28.44 5.42
C THR A 819 16.85 -27.27 6.36
N ILE A 820 18.03 -27.16 6.97
CA ILE A 820 18.34 -26.14 7.96
C ILE A 820 19.55 -25.36 7.47
N SER A 821 19.42 -24.04 7.40
CA SER A 821 20.49 -23.12 7.00
C SER A 821 20.56 -21.91 7.91
N ASP A 822 21.69 -21.22 7.85
CA ASP A 822 21.93 -19.98 8.57
C ASP A 822 21.37 -18.79 7.76
N GLY A 823 20.45 -18.03 8.36
CA GLY A 823 19.86 -16.81 7.80
C GLY A 823 20.38 -15.52 8.44
N GLY A 824 21.54 -15.54 9.11
CA GLY A 824 22.08 -14.40 9.84
C GLY A 824 21.55 -14.35 11.28
N THR A 825 20.55 -13.50 11.54
CA THR A 825 19.94 -13.34 12.87
C THR A 825 18.92 -14.45 13.20
N VAL A 826 18.58 -15.27 12.22
CA VAL A 826 17.63 -16.39 12.33
C VAL A 826 18.22 -17.68 11.78
N TRP A 827 17.71 -18.82 12.25
CA TRP A 827 17.82 -20.10 11.56
C TRP A 827 16.67 -20.24 10.57
N LEU A 828 16.96 -20.74 9.37
CA LEU A 828 15.96 -21.03 8.34
C LEU A 828 15.72 -22.53 8.28
N VAL A 829 14.49 -22.97 8.56
CA VAL A 829 14.04 -24.35 8.39
C VAL A 829 13.14 -24.42 7.18
N LYS A 830 13.64 -24.90 6.04
CA LYS A 830 12.90 -24.99 4.78
C LYS A 830 12.31 -26.38 4.59
N GLY A 831 10.99 -26.47 4.50
CA GLY A 831 10.26 -27.70 4.22
C GLY A 831 10.65 -28.33 2.88
N ARG A 832 10.71 -29.66 2.84
CA ARG A 832 10.83 -30.43 1.59
C ARG A 832 9.43 -30.74 1.04
N ALA A 833 9.37 -31.39 -0.12
CA ALA A 833 8.12 -31.84 -0.72
C ALA A 833 7.48 -33.01 0.04
N VAL A 834 7.01 -32.72 1.26
CA VAL A 834 6.36 -33.66 2.20
C VAL A 834 5.15 -32.96 2.83
N THR A 835 4.16 -33.71 3.30
CA THR A 835 2.97 -33.12 3.96
C THR A 835 3.18 -32.82 5.44
N GLN A 836 4.26 -33.34 6.04
CA GLN A 836 4.57 -33.12 7.46
C GLN A 836 6.06 -32.94 7.71
N ALA A 837 6.40 -32.04 8.64
CA ALA A 837 7.75 -31.86 9.12
C ALA A 837 7.76 -31.73 10.65
N LYS A 838 8.75 -32.35 11.29
CA LYS A 838 9.00 -32.20 12.72
C LYS A 838 10.46 -31.86 12.95
N PHE A 839 10.70 -30.79 13.67
CA PHE A 839 12.03 -30.34 14.07
C PHE A 839 11.98 -29.79 15.50
N GLN A 840 13.13 -29.63 16.12
CA GLN A 840 13.22 -29.11 17.47
C GLN A 840 14.44 -28.22 17.63
N ALA A 841 14.38 -27.29 18.57
CA ALA A 841 15.47 -26.40 18.91
C ALA A 841 15.52 -26.19 20.42
N ALA A 842 16.71 -26.29 21.00
CA ALA A 842 16.95 -25.90 22.38
C ALA A 842 16.91 -24.38 22.53
N ALA A 843 16.48 -23.88 23.69
CA ALA A 843 16.58 -22.47 24.01
C ALA A 843 18.06 -22.01 24.00
N ASN A 844 18.31 -20.83 23.46
CA ASN A 844 19.61 -20.18 23.59
C ASN A 844 19.80 -19.79 25.07
N PRO A 845 20.89 -20.17 25.75
CA PRO A 845 21.13 -19.77 27.14
C PRO A 845 21.16 -18.25 27.38
N ALA A 846 21.47 -17.46 26.35
CA ALA A 846 21.40 -15.99 26.40
C ALA A 846 19.97 -15.44 26.30
N TYR A 847 18.98 -16.30 26.01
CA TYR A 847 17.58 -15.93 26.00
C TYR A 847 17.07 -15.79 27.43
N ILE A 848 16.78 -14.55 27.82
CA ILE A 848 16.05 -14.25 29.05
C ILE A 848 14.57 -14.07 28.64
N PRO A 849 13.66 -14.94 29.08
CA PRO A 849 12.22 -14.85 28.79
C PRO A 849 11.59 -13.52 29.24
#